data_AF-A0AAW6W8L5-F1
#
_entry.id   AF-A0AAW6W8L5-F1
#
_cell.length_a   1.000
_cell.length_b   1.000
_cell.length_c   1.000
_cell.angle_alpha   90.00
_cell.angle_beta   90.00
_cell.angle_gamma   90.00
#
_symmetry.space_group_name_H-M   'P 1'
#
loop_
_entity.id
_entity.type
_entity.pdbx_description
1 polymer ?
#
loop_
_entity_poly.entity_id
_entity_poly.type
_entity_poly.pdbx_seq_one_letter_code
_entity_poly.pdbx_strand_id
1 'polypeptide(L)'
;MKIVAPAGNKERLYAAIKAGAEEIYMGLQGFGARRAAENFSVEEFIEALDYAHLRGSRIFLTLNTLMFQEEIEFLYLNLKKLYEHGLDAVIVQDLGLAYYLHQNFPDLELHGSTQLSVANHVEINFLQSIGFTRVVLPRELSFEEIKSIREHCSIELEVFVSGALCICYSGNCYLSSFLGGRSGNRGMCAQPCRKNYQINQKKKAYFLSPKDQLLEKEEIQKLKEIGIDSIKLEGRMKEANYVFATVQYYRNIIDNLSVEEKSSSLFNRGYSKGYFYQKTTEIMNPHFSSNLGERVGLIQGKEIHLEKEVILGDGFSYLSSSFEKLGGCYLNRIVVKGKQEKRKKAFKGEILILKELARGSKYLYRNYSKAIQDEIDFEKKQKEKRKEIIASFIGKIGKKAILSLQTDNERGKEIIVTISSEVELETAKKKASTEEEIFQKIAELGNTSFVLKHANIDLEKNLFVPASLVKSLKRSAIEELEKKLLSSYLRISGPEWKLQSVLKEKIDTLEYYFIVRTKEQKKYLEEKGYSKILYRSYDIAREGELEKQSTDSLLAANLYQILKNQNSSGLLGNWNLNISNLYSFKCLECFPQLEILTLSPEMSFEKMKKIGATKQKKAILAYSKLRGMYIELDLTQGKNTVLENQEKDTFQVMTNDLGHTEVYLEKALNILSKQDLIKELGISVVIIEFTYEDLKEMELVLQELREQTGRYQAYNYERGVY
;
A
#
# COMPACT_ATOMS: atom_id res chain seq x y z
N MET A 1 4.45 17.19 8.42
CA MET A 1 4.46 16.04 7.50
C MET A 1 5.15 14.87 8.18
N LYS A 2 4.47 13.74 8.32
CA LYS A 2 4.94 12.50 8.98
C LYS A 2 5.51 11.51 7.95
N ILE A 3 6.36 10.58 8.36
CA ILE A 3 6.84 9.47 7.50
C ILE A 3 6.12 8.18 7.88
N VAL A 4 5.48 7.56 6.88
CA VAL A 4 4.83 6.25 7.00
C VAL A 4 5.71 5.19 6.34
N ALA A 5 6.44 4.45 7.17
CA ALA A 5 7.44 3.49 6.73
C ALA A 5 6.89 2.04 6.69
N PRO A 6 7.37 1.20 5.76
CA PRO A 6 6.97 -0.20 5.67
C PRO A 6 7.72 -1.08 6.68
N ALA A 7 7.03 -2.04 7.27
CA ALA A 7 7.67 -3.16 7.97
C ALA A 7 7.10 -4.50 7.50
N GLY A 8 7.98 -5.35 6.95
CA GLY A 8 7.64 -6.71 6.54
C GLY A 8 7.99 -7.79 7.57
N ASN A 9 8.79 -7.44 8.59
CA ASN A 9 9.19 -8.27 9.73
C ASN A 9 9.80 -7.37 10.83
N LYS A 10 10.19 -7.95 11.97
CA LYS A 10 10.76 -7.23 13.14
C LYS A 10 12.03 -6.44 12.79
N GLU A 11 12.92 -6.99 11.97
CA GLU A 11 14.17 -6.30 11.62
C GLU A 11 13.91 -4.98 10.88
N ARG A 12 12.96 -5.00 9.93
CA ARG A 12 12.55 -3.81 9.17
C ARG A 12 11.81 -2.80 10.04
N LEU A 13 11.00 -3.26 10.98
CA LEU A 13 10.35 -2.40 11.99
C LEU A 13 11.39 -1.62 12.79
N TYR A 14 12.38 -2.31 13.35
CA TYR A 14 13.45 -1.67 14.12
C TYR A 14 14.26 -0.71 13.26
N ALA A 15 14.59 -1.08 12.03
CA ALA A 15 15.28 -0.21 11.09
C ALA A 15 14.48 1.07 10.80
N ALA A 16 13.18 0.97 10.52
CA ALA A 16 12.33 2.12 10.25
C ALA A 16 12.22 3.07 11.45
N ILE A 17 11.99 2.53 12.65
CA ILE A 17 11.86 3.33 13.88
C ILE A 17 13.19 4.01 14.21
N LYS A 18 14.32 3.30 14.15
CA LYS A 18 15.65 3.87 14.38
C LYS A 18 16.02 4.97 13.39
N ALA A 19 15.56 4.86 12.15
CA ALA A 19 15.74 5.90 11.14
C ALA A 19 14.85 7.14 11.36
N GLY A 20 13.90 7.09 12.30
CA GLY A 20 13.06 8.20 12.71
C GLY A 20 11.66 8.21 12.11
N ALA A 21 11.11 7.08 11.67
CA ALA A 21 9.71 7.03 11.22
C ALA A 21 8.73 7.25 12.39
N GLU A 22 7.73 8.13 12.23
CA GLU A 22 6.64 8.29 13.20
C GLU A 22 5.53 7.26 13.04
N GLU A 23 5.34 6.74 11.83
CA GLU A 23 4.25 5.83 11.54
C GLU A 23 4.78 4.63 10.77
N ILE A 24 4.35 3.43 11.16
CA ILE A 24 4.78 2.18 10.52
C ILE A 24 3.54 1.43 10.03
N TYR A 25 3.57 0.95 8.79
CA TYR A 25 2.53 0.06 8.28
C TYR A 25 3.04 -1.37 8.10
N MET A 26 2.29 -2.33 8.61
CA MET A 26 2.65 -3.76 8.61
C MET A 26 1.41 -4.66 8.53
N GLY A 27 1.61 -5.92 8.15
CA GLY A 27 0.54 -6.91 7.96
C GLY A 27 0.62 -8.08 8.93
N LEU A 28 -0.51 -8.75 9.12
CA LEU A 28 -0.57 -10.07 9.75
C LEU A 28 -0.26 -11.17 8.74
N GLN A 29 0.30 -12.28 9.21
CA GLN A 29 0.49 -13.48 8.40
C GLN A 29 -0.83 -13.92 7.75
N GLY A 30 -0.80 -14.17 6.44
CA GLY A 30 -1.97 -14.61 5.68
C GLY A 30 -2.92 -13.52 5.17
N PHE A 31 -2.71 -12.24 5.53
CA PHE A 31 -3.60 -11.12 5.15
C PHE A 31 -2.88 -9.95 4.43
N GLY A 32 -3.64 -9.13 3.70
CA GLY A 32 -3.20 -7.88 3.06
C GLY A 32 -2.47 -8.03 1.71
N ALA A 33 -2.17 -6.90 1.05
CA ALA A 33 -1.75 -6.86 -0.36
C ALA A 33 -0.35 -7.45 -0.66
N ARG A 34 0.50 -7.68 0.35
CA ARG A 34 1.72 -8.49 0.25
C ARG A 34 1.61 -9.69 1.18
N ARG A 35 0.68 -10.59 0.86
CA ARG A 35 0.44 -11.82 1.63
C ARG A 35 1.68 -12.72 1.72
N ALA A 36 2.54 -12.67 0.70
CA ALA A 36 3.79 -13.43 0.60
C ALA A 36 4.97 -12.81 1.38
N ALA A 37 4.81 -11.66 2.03
CA ALA A 37 5.82 -11.17 2.98
C ALA A 37 5.80 -12.04 4.25
N GLU A 38 6.91 -12.05 4.99
CA GLU A 38 7.03 -12.77 6.26
C GLU A 38 5.89 -12.39 7.23
N ASN A 39 5.64 -11.07 7.37
CA ASN A 39 4.58 -10.50 8.20
C ASN A 39 4.66 -10.97 9.67
N PHE A 40 3.73 -10.52 10.51
CA PHE A 40 3.79 -10.72 11.96
C PHE A 40 2.70 -11.69 12.44
N SER A 41 3.00 -12.48 13.46
CA SER A 41 1.96 -13.09 14.30
C SER A 41 1.24 -12.02 15.14
N VAL A 42 0.12 -12.38 15.79
CA VAL A 42 -0.60 -11.45 16.69
C VAL A 42 0.28 -11.04 17.87
N GLU A 43 1.01 -11.99 18.46
CA GLU A 43 1.91 -11.77 19.58
C GLU A 43 3.08 -10.87 19.18
N GLU A 44 3.68 -11.11 18.01
CA GLU A 44 4.75 -10.26 17.49
C GLU A 44 4.26 -8.84 17.16
N PHE A 45 2.99 -8.70 16.76
CA PHE A 45 2.36 -7.41 16.52
C PHE A 45 2.16 -6.64 17.83
N ILE A 46 1.76 -7.32 18.91
CA ILE A 46 1.65 -6.76 20.25
C ILE A 46 3.01 -6.25 20.75
N GLU A 47 4.07 -7.05 20.59
CA GLU A 47 5.45 -6.61 20.91
C GLU A 47 5.87 -5.38 20.09
N ALA A 48 5.47 -5.33 18.82
CA ALA A 48 5.74 -4.19 17.95
C ALA A 48 5.01 -2.92 18.38
N LEU A 49 3.76 -3.03 18.85
CA LEU A 49 2.99 -1.91 19.41
C LEU A 49 3.73 -1.32 20.61
N ASP A 50 4.09 -2.16 21.59
CA ASP A 50 4.81 -1.69 22.78
C ASP A 50 6.14 -1.02 22.43
N TYR A 51 6.93 -1.66 21.54
CA TYR A 51 8.21 -1.12 21.10
C TYR A 51 8.08 0.26 20.43
N ALA A 52 7.04 0.43 19.60
CA ALA A 52 6.76 1.65 18.86
C ALA A 52 6.22 2.77 19.76
N HIS A 53 5.22 2.47 20.61
CA HIS A 53 4.59 3.43 21.50
C HIS A 53 5.57 4.02 22.51
N LEU A 54 6.50 3.21 23.04
CA LEU A 54 7.58 3.71 23.92
C LEU A 54 8.53 4.69 23.21
N ARG A 55 8.58 4.69 21.88
CA ARG A 55 9.49 5.51 21.06
C ARG A 55 8.77 6.60 20.26
N GLY A 56 7.49 6.84 20.54
CA GLY A 56 6.75 7.87 19.82
C GLY A 56 6.41 7.50 18.38
N SER A 57 6.21 6.21 18.10
CA SER A 57 5.79 5.70 16.79
C SER A 57 4.42 5.02 16.88
N ARG A 58 3.61 5.18 15.84
CA ARG A 58 2.29 4.55 15.69
C ARG A 58 2.38 3.35 14.73
N ILE A 59 1.53 2.35 14.93
CA ILE A 59 1.46 1.15 14.07
C ILE A 59 0.11 1.04 13.37
N PHE A 60 0.16 0.87 12.04
CA PHE A 60 -0.99 0.69 11.16
C PHE A 60 -1.05 -0.73 10.61
N LEU A 61 -2.18 -1.41 10.82
CA LEU A 61 -2.42 -2.73 10.26
C LEU A 61 -2.90 -2.61 8.81
N THR A 62 -2.31 -3.37 7.89
CA THR A 62 -2.80 -3.44 6.51
C THR A 62 -3.82 -4.55 6.31
N LEU A 63 -5.09 -4.19 6.16
CA LEU A 63 -6.17 -5.06 5.65
C LEU A 63 -6.69 -4.49 4.33
N ASN A 64 -5.75 -4.11 3.48
CA ASN A 64 -5.98 -3.40 2.23
C ASN A 64 -6.15 -4.40 1.09
N THR A 65 -7.14 -5.27 1.17
CA THR A 65 -7.50 -6.23 0.11
C THR A 65 -8.99 -6.46 0.14
N LEU A 66 -9.58 -6.90 -0.97
CA LEU A 66 -10.96 -7.42 -0.97
C LEU A 66 -11.06 -8.68 -0.11
N MET A 67 -12.12 -8.77 0.69
CA MET A 67 -12.33 -9.89 1.61
C MET A 67 -13.73 -10.48 1.44
N PHE A 68 -13.79 -11.81 1.43
CA PHE A 68 -15.05 -12.52 1.47
C PHE A 68 -15.63 -12.52 2.89
N GLN A 69 -16.94 -12.76 2.99
CA GLN A 69 -17.71 -12.69 4.24
C GLN A 69 -17.01 -13.39 5.41
N GLU A 70 -16.61 -14.65 5.23
CA GLU A 70 -16.05 -15.47 6.30
C GLU A 70 -14.63 -15.05 6.68
N GLU A 71 -13.89 -14.43 5.75
CA GLU A 71 -12.56 -13.91 6.01
C GLU A 71 -12.65 -12.68 6.94
N ILE A 72 -13.67 -11.83 6.75
CA ILE A 72 -13.94 -10.69 7.62
C ILE A 72 -14.30 -11.17 9.04
N GLU A 73 -15.23 -12.12 9.16
CA GLU A 73 -15.69 -12.62 10.46
C GLU A 73 -14.58 -13.40 11.19
N PHE A 74 -13.78 -14.18 10.47
CA PHE A 74 -12.64 -14.90 11.05
C PHE A 74 -11.59 -13.97 11.68
N LEU A 75 -11.46 -12.74 11.17
CA LEU A 75 -10.49 -11.76 11.68
C LEU A 75 -10.87 -11.18 13.06
N TYR A 76 -12.11 -11.31 13.52
CA TYR A 76 -12.59 -10.63 14.72
C TYR A 76 -11.72 -10.89 15.95
N LEU A 77 -11.39 -12.16 16.25
CA LEU A 77 -10.61 -12.50 17.44
C LEU A 77 -9.20 -11.90 17.42
N ASN A 78 -8.57 -11.86 16.25
CA ASN A 78 -7.24 -11.25 16.10
C ASN A 78 -7.32 -9.73 16.22
N LEU A 79 -8.29 -9.11 15.55
CA LEU A 79 -8.53 -7.67 15.60
C LEU A 79 -8.89 -7.20 17.00
N LYS A 80 -9.71 -7.96 17.74
CA LYS A 80 -10.07 -7.68 19.13
C LYS A 80 -8.83 -7.56 20.01
N LYS A 81 -7.92 -8.55 19.94
CA LYS A 81 -6.66 -8.52 20.70
C LYS A 81 -5.82 -7.30 20.37
N LEU A 82 -5.63 -7.00 19.09
CA LEU A 82 -4.84 -5.85 18.65
C LEU A 82 -5.50 -4.52 19.03
N TYR A 83 -6.82 -4.41 18.91
CA TYR A 83 -7.59 -3.24 19.30
C TYR A 83 -7.49 -2.98 20.81
N GLU A 84 -7.70 -4.02 21.63
CA GLU A 84 -7.59 -3.96 23.09
C GLU A 84 -6.17 -3.60 23.53
N HIS A 85 -5.15 -4.04 22.79
CA HIS A 85 -3.75 -3.67 22.99
C HIS A 85 -3.37 -2.29 22.42
N GLY A 86 -4.31 -1.58 21.80
CA GLY A 86 -4.11 -0.21 21.35
C GLY A 86 -3.58 -0.04 19.93
N LEU A 87 -3.95 -0.92 18.98
CA LEU A 87 -3.75 -0.70 17.55
C LEU A 87 -4.20 0.70 17.10
N ASP A 88 -3.34 1.43 16.39
CA ASP A 88 -3.58 2.84 16.09
C ASP A 88 -4.53 3.04 14.91
N ALA A 89 -4.32 2.33 13.80
CA ALA A 89 -5.17 2.43 12.62
C ALA A 89 -5.17 1.15 11.78
N VAL A 90 -6.17 1.03 10.88
CA VAL A 90 -6.23 0.01 9.84
C VAL A 90 -6.30 0.66 8.47
N ILE A 91 -5.43 0.26 7.55
CA ILE A 91 -5.48 0.63 6.15
C ILE A 91 -6.36 -0.37 5.41
N VAL A 92 -7.50 0.09 4.88
CA VAL A 92 -8.56 -0.77 4.33
C VAL A 92 -8.87 -0.43 2.87
N GLN A 93 -9.27 -1.46 2.12
CA GLN A 93 -9.82 -1.31 0.77
C GLN A 93 -11.32 -1.60 0.77
N ASP A 94 -11.73 -2.71 1.38
CA ASP A 94 -13.09 -3.22 1.29
C ASP A 94 -14.04 -2.37 2.14
N LEU A 95 -15.05 -1.74 1.51
CA LEU A 95 -16.03 -0.90 2.21
C LEU A 95 -16.90 -1.70 3.18
N GLY A 96 -17.10 -3.00 2.93
CA GLY A 96 -17.76 -3.90 3.86
C GLY A 96 -16.91 -4.17 5.10
N LEU A 97 -15.61 -4.41 4.92
CA LEU A 97 -14.68 -4.51 6.06
C LEU A 97 -14.62 -3.20 6.85
N ALA A 98 -14.56 -2.06 6.18
CA ALA A 98 -14.55 -0.75 6.85
C ALA A 98 -15.82 -0.57 7.70
N TYR A 99 -16.99 -0.90 7.15
CA TYR A 99 -18.25 -0.88 7.89
C TYR A 99 -18.23 -1.85 9.09
N TYR A 100 -17.76 -3.08 8.90
CA TYR A 100 -17.64 -4.08 9.97
C TYR A 100 -16.73 -3.63 11.11
N LEU A 101 -15.57 -3.05 10.78
CA LEU A 101 -14.62 -2.52 11.75
C LEU A 101 -15.24 -1.37 12.54
N HIS A 102 -15.93 -0.45 11.87
CA HIS A 102 -16.56 0.69 12.54
C HIS A 102 -17.62 0.26 13.58
N GLN A 103 -18.39 -0.80 13.28
CA GLN A 103 -19.38 -1.34 14.22
C GLN A 103 -18.75 -2.05 15.43
N ASN A 104 -17.64 -2.77 15.23
CA ASN A 104 -16.99 -3.57 16.28
C ASN A 104 -15.93 -2.80 17.09
N PHE A 105 -15.30 -1.80 16.48
CA PHE A 105 -14.11 -1.09 16.97
C PHE A 105 -14.22 0.42 16.69
N PRO A 106 -15.18 1.14 17.29
CA PRO A 106 -15.50 2.53 16.94
C PRO A 106 -14.35 3.52 17.13
N ASP A 107 -13.43 3.27 18.07
CA ASP A 107 -12.27 4.14 18.34
C ASP A 107 -11.04 3.81 17.46
N LEU A 108 -11.18 2.90 16.50
CA LEU A 108 -10.09 2.51 15.59
C LEU A 108 -10.09 3.39 14.34
N GLU A 109 -8.98 4.08 14.10
CA GLU A 109 -8.83 4.91 12.90
C GLU A 109 -8.83 4.07 11.63
N LEU A 110 -9.60 4.51 10.62
CA LEU A 110 -9.70 3.86 9.32
C LEU A 110 -9.03 4.72 8.25
N HIS A 111 -8.04 4.13 7.58
CA HIS A 111 -7.29 4.78 6.51
C HIS A 111 -7.67 4.17 5.15
N GLY A 112 -8.06 4.99 4.19
CA GLY A 112 -8.42 4.57 2.84
C GLY A 112 -7.18 4.15 2.06
N SER A 113 -7.12 2.91 1.60
CA SER A 113 -6.01 2.43 0.77
C SER A 113 -6.06 3.00 -0.64
N THR A 114 -4.90 3.12 -1.31
CA THR A 114 -4.85 3.38 -2.76
C THR A 114 -5.65 2.36 -3.59
N GLN A 115 -5.93 1.17 -3.03
CA GLN A 115 -6.77 0.16 -3.68
C GLN A 115 -8.27 0.49 -3.71
N LEU A 116 -8.75 1.51 -2.97
CA LEU A 116 -10.10 2.06 -3.16
C LEU A 116 -10.23 2.79 -4.49
N SER A 117 -9.10 3.17 -5.10
CA SER A 117 -9.03 3.96 -6.34
C SER A 117 -9.78 5.30 -6.28
N VAL A 118 -9.94 5.86 -5.07
CA VAL A 118 -10.58 7.16 -4.84
C VAL A 118 -9.61 8.28 -5.20
N ALA A 119 -9.91 8.99 -6.28
CA ALA A 119 -8.97 9.90 -6.97
C ALA A 119 -9.49 11.35 -7.10
N ASN A 120 -10.50 11.72 -6.29
CA ASN A 120 -11.11 13.05 -6.30
C ASN A 120 -11.67 13.44 -4.92
N HIS A 121 -11.89 14.73 -4.71
CA HIS A 121 -12.35 15.27 -3.43
C HIS A 121 -13.78 14.82 -3.04
N VAL A 122 -14.67 14.58 -4.00
CA VAL A 122 -16.08 14.18 -3.73
C VAL A 122 -16.14 12.81 -3.06
N GLU A 123 -15.43 11.84 -3.62
CA GLU A 123 -15.32 10.50 -3.06
C GLU A 123 -14.57 10.51 -1.71
N ILE A 124 -13.53 11.33 -1.58
CA ILE A 124 -12.78 11.50 -0.32
C ILE A 124 -13.69 12.04 0.80
N ASN A 125 -14.50 13.05 0.50
CA ASN A 125 -15.45 13.62 1.47
C ASN A 125 -16.53 12.60 1.86
N PHE A 126 -16.95 11.73 0.93
CA PHE A 126 -17.82 10.61 1.28
C PHE A 126 -17.12 9.62 2.22
N LEU A 127 -15.88 9.22 1.95
CA LEU A 127 -15.12 8.35 2.85
C LEU A 127 -15.03 8.96 4.26
N GLN A 128 -14.77 10.26 4.36
CA GLN A 128 -14.78 10.98 5.64
C GLN A 128 -16.14 10.88 6.34
N SER A 129 -17.25 11.03 5.59
CA SER A 129 -18.61 10.94 6.16
C SER A 129 -18.97 9.56 6.73
N ILE A 130 -18.29 8.50 6.28
CA ILE A 130 -18.49 7.13 6.78
C ILE A 130 -17.38 6.69 7.76
N GLY A 131 -16.61 7.63 8.30
CA GLY A 131 -15.69 7.40 9.42
C GLY A 131 -14.23 7.18 9.07
N PHE A 132 -13.81 7.38 7.82
CA PHE A 132 -12.37 7.41 7.49
C PHE A 132 -11.71 8.68 8.04
N THR A 133 -10.51 8.53 8.58
CA THR A 133 -9.71 9.63 9.14
C THR A 133 -8.54 10.04 8.26
N ARG A 134 -8.14 9.18 7.32
CA ARG A 134 -7.07 9.43 6.36
C ARG A 134 -7.35 8.75 5.02
N VAL A 135 -6.92 9.34 3.91
CA VAL A 135 -6.93 8.69 2.58
C VAL A 135 -5.54 8.69 1.97
N VAL A 136 -5.09 7.51 1.53
CA VAL A 136 -3.88 7.36 0.73
C VAL A 136 -4.23 7.58 -0.74
N LEU A 137 -3.73 8.66 -1.32
CA LEU A 137 -4.05 9.06 -2.68
C LEU A 137 -3.45 8.08 -3.71
N PRO A 138 -4.18 7.78 -4.81
CA PRO A 138 -3.63 7.06 -5.96
C PRO A 138 -2.38 7.75 -6.51
N ARG A 139 -1.49 6.97 -7.15
CA ARG A 139 -0.18 7.46 -7.60
C ARG A 139 -0.22 8.12 -8.96
N GLU A 140 -1.38 8.10 -9.60
CA GLU A 140 -1.66 8.59 -10.94
C GLU A 140 -1.99 10.10 -10.98
N LEU A 141 -2.17 10.74 -9.81
CA LEU A 141 -2.53 12.16 -9.67
C LEU A 141 -1.32 13.10 -9.88
N SER A 142 -1.58 14.28 -10.44
CA SER A 142 -0.59 15.36 -10.57
C SER A 142 -0.52 16.25 -9.32
N PHE A 143 0.49 17.11 -9.21
CA PHE A 143 0.55 18.10 -8.13
C PHE A 143 -0.66 19.03 -8.10
N GLU A 144 -1.13 19.48 -9.27
CA GLU A 144 -2.28 20.37 -9.39
C GLU A 144 -3.56 19.72 -8.87
N GLU A 145 -3.76 18.44 -9.17
CA GLU A 145 -4.94 17.71 -8.69
C GLU A 145 -4.85 17.39 -7.20
N ILE A 146 -3.67 17.02 -6.70
CA ILE A 146 -3.46 16.81 -5.26
C ILE A 146 -3.75 18.12 -4.51
N LYS A 147 -3.34 19.26 -5.07
CA LYS A 147 -3.65 20.58 -4.52
C LYS A 147 -5.16 20.86 -4.54
N SER A 148 -5.83 20.64 -5.66
CA SER A 148 -7.29 20.78 -5.78
C SER A 148 -8.02 19.93 -4.74
N ILE A 149 -7.62 18.66 -4.58
CA ILE A 149 -8.19 17.76 -3.58
C ILE A 149 -8.05 18.35 -2.17
N ARG A 150 -6.83 18.79 -1.80
CA ARG A 150 -6.55 19.34 -0.48
C ARG A 150 -7.37 20.60 -0.19
N GLU A 151 -7.61 21.45 -1.19
CA GLU A 151 -8.44 22.66 -1.07
C GLU A 151 -9.92 22.35 -0.78
N HIS A 152 -10.40 21.14 -1.13
CA HIS A 152 -11.81 20.75 -1.02
C HIS A 152 -12.11 19.67 0.03
N CYS A 153 -11.11 19.23 0.80
CA CYS A 153 -11.30 18.24 1.87
C CYS A 153 -10.52 18.65 3.14
N SER A 154 -10.88 18.10 4.30
CA SER A 154 -10.19 18.34 5.59
C SER A 154 -9.55 17.08 6.19
N ILE A 155 -9.87 15.90 5.67
CA ILE A 155 -9.29 14.62 6.09
C ILE A 155 -7.77 14.59 5.91
N GLU A 156 -7.05 13.77 6.68
CA GLU A 156 -5.60 13.59 6.48
C GLU A 156 -5.34 12.98 5.08
N LEU A 157 -4.38 13.53 4.35
CA LEU A 157 -3.96 13.03 3.04
C LEU A 157 -2.55 12.41 3.11
N GLU A 158 -2.40 11.24 2.50
CA GLU A 158 -1.15 10.50 2.46
C GLU A 158 -0.74 10.20 1.01
N VAL A 159 0.53 10.44 0.68
CA VAL A 159 1.04 10.30 -0.71
C VAL A 159 2.27 9.39 -0.73
N PHE A 160 2.30 8.42 -1.65
CA PHE A 160 3.50 7.63 -1.89
C PHE A 160 4.59 8.48 -2.56
N VAL A 161 5.82 8.41 -2.08
CA VAL A 161 6.95 9.20 -2.61
C VAL A 161 8.11 8.36 -3.15
N SER A 162 8.17 7.08 -2.79
CA SER A 162 9.27 6.17 -3.14
C SER A 162 8.81 4.75 -3.44
N GLY A 163 9.55 4.09 -4.34
CA GLY A 163 9.56 2.65 -4.56
C GLY A 163 8.73 2.18 -5.76
N ALA A 164 8.37 0.90 -5.79
CA ALA A 164 7.84 0.26 -6.98
C ALA A 164 6.49 0.82 -7.43
N LEU A 165 6.40 1.37 -8.65
CA LEU A 165 5.14 1.79 -9.25
C LEU A 165 4.28 0.61 -9.74
N CYS A 166 2.97 0.75 -9.58
CA CYS A 166 1.98 -0.03 -10.31
C CYS A 166 1.59 0.76 -11.56
N ILE A 167 1.56 0.12 -12.73
CA ILE A 167 1.13 0.78 -13.97
C ILE A 167 -0.40 0.87 -14.09
N CYS A 168 -1.09 -0.06 -13.44
CA CYS A 168 -2.54 -0.10 -13.36
C CYS A 168 -2.99 0.64 -12.12
N TYR A 169 -4.15 1.30 -12.19
CA TYR A 169 -4.80 1.80 -10.98
C TYR A 169 -4.90 0.68 -9.94
N SER A 170 -4.45 0.96 -8.72
CA SER A 170 -4.45 0.00 -7.63
C SER A 170 -5.88 -0.39 -7.28
N GLY A 171 -6.19 -1.69 -7.17
CA GLY A 171 -7.56 -2.19 -6.99
C GLY A 171 -8.28 -2.53 -8.31
N ASN A 172 -7.68 -2.18 -9.46
CA ASN A 172 -8.28 -2.30 -10.80
C ASN A 172 -7.50 -3.23 -11.75
N CYS A 173 -6.67 -4.12 -11.21
CA CYS A 173 -5.88 -5.09 -11.97
C CYS A 173 -6.34 -6.52 -11.69
N TYR A 174 -7.01 -7.11 -12.67
CA TYR A 174 -7.55 -8.48 -12.61
C TYR A 174 -6.75 -9.48 -13.47
N LEU A 175 -5.71 -9.01 -14.16
CA LEU A 175 -5.00 -9.83 -15.14
C LEU A 175 -4.41 -11.12 -14.54
N SER A 176 -3.79 -11.06 -13.36
CA SER A 176 -3.27 -12.29 -12.72
C SER A 176 -4.36 -13.18 -12.12
N SER A 177 -5.51 -12.58 -11.80
CA SER A 177 -6.68 -13.29 -11.32
C SER A 177 -7.26 -14.16 -12.44
N PHE A 178 -7.57 -13.55 -13.58
CA PHE A 178 -8.25 -14.23 -14.68
C PHE A 178 -7.35 -15.22 -15.44
N LEU A 179 -6.03 -15.04 -15.42
CA LEU A 179 -5.10 -15.97 -16.07
C LEU A 179 -4.72 -17.18 -15.20
N GLY A 180 -4.70 -17.04 -13.88
CA GLY A 180 -4.09 -18.05 -13.02
C GLY A 180 -4.65 -18.15 -11.60
N GLY A 181 -5.81 -17.55 -11.32
CA GLY A 181 -6.48 -17.57 -10.02
C GLY A 181 -5.79 -16.76 -8.92
N ARG A 182 -4.72 -16.02 -9.25
CA ARG A 182 -3.90 -15.26 -8.28
C ARG A 182 -4.31 -13.79 -8.30
N SER A 183 -5.25 -13.40 -7.44
CA SER A 183 -5.77 -12.03 -7.47
C SER A 183 -4.78 -10.99 -6.93
N GLY A 184 -4.51 -9.96 -7.75
CA GLY A 184 -3.72 -8.80 -7.31
C GLY A 184 -4.44 -7.97 -6.25
N ASN A 185 -5.76 -7.91 -6.33
CA ASN A 185 -6.64 -7.21 -5.40
C ASN A 185 -6.81 -7.95 -4.06
N ARG A 186 -6.31 -9.18 -3.97
CA ARG A 186 -6.30 -10.01 -2.74
C ARG A 186 -4.89 -10.38 -2.27
N GLY A 187 -3.87 -9.64 -2.74
CA GLY A 187 -2.50 -9.75 -2.27
C GLY A 187 -1.68 -10.91 -2.84
N MET A 188 -2.17 -11.55 -3.90
CA MET A 188 -1.52 -12.67 -4.59
C MET A 188 -0.93 -12.31 -5.96
N CYS A 189 -0.83 -11.01 -6.27
CA CYS A 189 -0.36 -10.45 -7.55
C CYS A 189 0.85 -11.22 -8.13
N ALA A 190 0.67 -11.78 -9.34
CA ALA A 190 1.72 -12.50 -10.07
C ALA A 190 2.64 -11.57 -10.88
N GLN A 191 2.51 -10.24 -10.70
CA GLN A 191 3.26 -9.20 -11.40
C GLN A 191 3.23 -9.35 -12.94
N PRO A 192 2.05 -9.52 -13.57
CA PRO A 192 1.98 -9.73 -15.02
C PRO A 192 2.57 -8.54 -15.80
N CYS A 193 2.41 -7.32 -15.29
CA CYS A 193 3.02 -6.11 -15.85
C CYS A 193 4.56 -6.13 -15.89
N ARG A 194 5.21 -7.03 -15.15
CA ARG A 194 6.68 -7.19 -15.11
C ARG A 194 7.20 -8.27 -16.06
N LYS A 195 6.32 -8.94 -16.81
CA LYS A 195 6.70 -9.94 -17.82
C LYS A 195 6.98 -9.31 -19.18
N ASN A 196 7.65 -10.08 -20.03
CA ASN A 196 7.82 -9.72 -21.44
C ASN A 196 6.54 -10.01 -22.21
N TYR A 197 6.20 -9.09 -23.12
CA TYR A 197 5.11 -9.24 -24.07
C TYR A 197 5.64 -9.08 -25.49
N GLN A 198 4.95 -9.69 -26.45
CA GLN A 198 5.16 -9.50 -27.87
C GLN A 198 4.03 -8.61 -28.40
N ILE A 199 4.37 -7.51 -29.06
CA ILE A 199 3.41 -6.61 -29.71
C ILE A 199 3.25 -6.99 -31.18
N ASN A 200 2.01 -7.26 -31.61
CA ASN A 200 1.65 -7.57 -33.00
C ASN A 200 2.60 -8.59 -33.66
N GLN A 201 3.04 -9.60 -32.90
CA GLN A 201 4.00 -10.64 -33.32
C GLN A 201 5.37 -10.14 -33.81
N LYS A 202 5.75 -8.88 -33.58
CA LYS A 202 7.00 -8.30 -34.11
C LYS A 202 8.07 -8.07 -33.06
N LYS A 203 7.75 -7.30 -32.01
CA LYS A 203 8.73 -6.81 -31.03
C LYS A 203 8.43 -7.37 -29.65
N LYS A 204 9.45 -7.91 -28.97
CA LYS A 204 9.38 -8.37 -27.58
C LYS A 204 10.01 -7.34 -26.64
N ALA A 205 9.33 -6.97 -25.58
CA ALA A 205 9.82 -6.05 -24.56
C ALA A 205 8.96 -6.10 -23.27
N TYR A 206 9.42 -5.42 -22.22
CA TYR A 206 8.66 -5.20 -20.99
C TYR A 206 7.69 -4.02 -21.11
N PHE A 207 6.76 -4.08 -22.06
CA PHE A 207 5.88 -2.95 -22.43
C PHE A 207 5.02 -2.41 -21.28
N LEU A 208 4.74 -3.23 -20.26
CA LEU A 208 3.89 -2.87 -19.12
C LEU A 208 4.69 -2.65 -17.82
N SER A 209 6.02 -2.64 -17.86
CA SER A 209 6.85 -2.54 -16.65
C SER A 209 7.23 -1.08 -16.35
N PRO A 210 6.73 -0.46 -15.27
CA PRO A 210 7.12 0.90 -14.91
C PRO A 210 8.46 0.94 -14.15
N LYS A 211 9.16 2.06 -14.19
CA LYS A 211 10.29 2.40 -13.31
C LYS A 211 9.81 2.50 -11.85
N ASP A 212 10.74 2.57 -10.92
CA ASP A 212 10.41 2.90 -9.53
C ASP A 212 10.21 4.42 -9.40
N GLN A 213 9.40 4.85 -8.43
CA GLN A 213 9.19 6.25 -8.10
C GLN A 213 10.26 6.72 -7.12
N LEU A 214 10.78 7.94 -7.32
CA LEU A 214 11.67 8.59 -6.37
C LEU A 214 11.49 10.11 -6.42
N LEU A 215 10.77 10.65 -5.43
CA LEU A 215 10.68 12.10 -5.24
C LEU A 215 11.89 12.61 -4.46
N GLU A 216 12.41 13.77 -4.86
CA GLU A 216 13.57 14.43 -4.27
C GLU A 216 13.12 15.67 -3.48
N LYS A 217 14.07 16.46 -3.02
CA LYS A 217 13.84 17.59 -2.11
C LYS A 217 12.78 18.57 -2.63
N GLU A 218 12.85 18.97 -3.89
CA GLU A 218 11.91 19.93 -4.49
C GLU A 218 10.46 19.42 -4.41
N GLU A 219 10.21 18.17 -4.81
CA GLU A 219 8.87 17.59 -4.79
C GLU A 219 8.33 17.43 -3.36
N ILE A 220 9.18 17.05 -2.40
CA ILE A 220 8.75 16.91 -1.01
C ILE A 220 8.38 18.28 -0.40
N GLN A 221 9.11 19.36 -0.74
CA GLN A 221 8.71 20.70 -0.31
C GLN A 221 7.38 21.13 -0.95
N LYS A 222 7.14 20.83 -2.24
CA LYS A 222 5.83 21.09 -2.90
C LYS A 222 4.68 20.37 -2.18
N LEU A 223 4.85 19.10 -1.80
CA LEU A 223 3.83 18.37 -1.03
C LEU A 223 3.58 19.00 0.35
N LYS A 224 4.64 19.52 0.98
CA LYS A 224 4.56 20.21 2.29
C LYS A 224 3.82 21.54 2.17
N GLU A 225 4.08 22.30 1.11
CA GLU A 225 3.39 23.55 0.79
C GLU A 225 1.91 23.33 0.47
N ILE A 226 1.58 22.25 -0.26
CA ILE A 226 0.18 21.87 -0.50
C ILE A 226 -0.53 21.55 0.82
N GLY A 227 0.17 20.99 1.81
CA GLY A 227 -0.41 20.61 3.10
C GLY A 227 -0.75 19.12 3.19
N ILE A 228 0.10 18.26 2.60
CA ILE A 228 0.01 16.81 2.75
C ILE A 228 0.52 16.39 4.14
N ASP A 229 -0.31 15.61 4.84
CA ASP A 229 -0.09 15.22 6.24
C ASP A 229 1.04 14.20 6.39
N SER A 230 1.12 13.24 5.47
CA SER A 230 2.14 12.19 5.52
C SER A 230 2.63 11.73 4.15
N ILE A 231 3.89 11.29 4.13
CA ILE A 231 4.50 10.64 2.97
C ILE A 231 4.70 9.15 3.25
N LYS A 232 4.32 8.32 2.29
CA LYS A 232 4.41 6.86 2.40
C LYS A 232 5.54 6.30 1.56
N LEU A 233 6.31 5.41 2.17
CA LEU A 233 7.45 4.75 1.55
C LEU A 233 7.08 3.31 1.19
N GLU A 234 7.39 2.85 -0.02
CA GLU A 234 7.31 1.42 -0.36
C GLU A 234 8.61 0.71 0.03
N GLY A 235 8.52 -0.56 0.41
CA GLY A 235 9.67 -1.31 0.91
C GLY A 235 9.35 -2.56 1.69
N ARG A 236 8.08 -3.02 1.74
CA ARG A 236 7.66 -4.11 2.64
C ARG A 236 8.38 -5.44 2.38
N MET A 237 8.89 -5.62 1.16
CA MET A 237 9.67 -6.80 0.73
C MET A 237 11.16 -6.47 0.49
N LYS A 238 11.67 -5.34 0.97
CA LYS A 238 13.08 -4.92 0.82
C LYS A 238 13.89 -5.26 2.06
N GLU A 239 15.21 -5.17 1.97
CA GLU A 239 16.08 -5.39 3.14
C GLU A 239 15.98 -4.26 4.16
N ALA A 240 16.31 -4.55 5.43
CA ALA A 240 16.28 -3.57 6.51
C ALA A 240 17.14 -2.33 6.22
N ASN A 241 18.28 -2.50 5.55
CA ASN A 241 19.16 -1.38 5.16
C ASN A 241 18.53 -0.46 4.11
N TYR A 242 17.73 -1.01 3.20
CA TYR A 242 16.96 -0.19 2.27
C TYR A 242 15.92 0.64 3.02
N VAL A 243 15.18 0.02 3.95
CA VAL A 243 14.16 0.72 4.76
C VAL A 243 14.80 1.84 5.58
N PHE A 244 15.91 1.56 6.28
CA PHE A 244 16.64 2.55 7.07
C PHE A 244 17.10 3.74 6.22
N ALA A 245 17.82 3.48 5.12
CA ALA A 245 18.34 4.52 4.25
C ALA A 245 17.23 5.37 3.62
N THR A 246 16.12 4.74 3.22
CA THR A 246 14.97 5.45 2.63
C THR A 246 14.30 6.37 3.66
N VAL A 247 14.02 5.87 4.87
CA VAL A 247 13.40 6.67 5.93
C VAL A 247 14.30 7.85 6.32
N GLN A 248 15.60 7.59 6.48
CA GLN A 248 16.57 8.62 6.82
C GLN A 248 16.71 9.69 5.74
N TYR A 249 16.71 9.31 4.46
CA TYR A 249 16.73 10.24 3.33
C TYR A 249 15.55 11.21 3.38
N TYR A 250 14.33 10.68 3.53
CA TYR A 250 13.13 11.52 3.60
C TYR A 250 13.02 12.32 4.88
N ARG A 251 13.50 11.80 6.02
CA ARG A 251 13.60 12.57 7.28
C ARG A 251 14.46 13.82 7.07
N ASN A 252 15.67 13.61 6.57
CA ASN A 252 16.61 14.70 6.33
C ASN A 252 16.05 15.74 5.35
N ILE A 253 15.35 15.31 4.29
CA ILE A 253 14.73 16.23 3.33
C ILE A 253 13.56 17.02 3.94
N ILE A 254 12.72 16.39 4.75
CA ILE A 254 11.62 17.08 5.47
C ILE A 254 12.19 18.15 6.40
N ASP A 255 13.32 17.84 7.05
CA ASP A 255 14.09 18.74 7.93
C ASP A 255 14.96 19.74 7.14
N ASN A 256 14.81 19.81 5.82
CA ASN A 256 15.51 20.71 4.90
C ASN A 256 17.04 20.53 4.85
N LEU A 257 17.56 19.39 5.31
CA LEU A 257 18.99 19.05 5.29
C LEU A 257 19.43 18.59 3.91
N SER A 258 20.71 18.81 3.58
CA SER A 258 21.33 18.24 2.38
C SER A 258 21.74 16.79 2.67
N VAL A 259 21.30 15.86 1.81
CA VAL A 259 21.55 14.43 1.98
C VAL A 259 21.70 13.76 0.62
N GLU A 260 22.64 12.83 0.52
CA GLU A 260 22.79 11.96 -0.65
C GLU A 260 21.73 10.85 -0.64
N GLU A 261 21.12 10.59 -1.80
CA GLU A 261 20.15 9.50 -1.97
C GLU A 261 20.89 8.16 -2.14
N LYS A 262 20.89 7.33 -1.09
CA LYS A 262 21.63 6.04 -1.08
C LYS A 262 20.77 4.82 -1.38
N SER A 263 19.45 4.91 -1.23
CA SER A 263 18.54 3.77 -1.38
C SER A 263 18.51 3.23 -2.82
N SER A 264 18.75 4.08 -3.81
CA SER A 264 18.93 3.66 -5.21
C SER A 264 20.05 2.70 -5.48
N SER A 265 21.15 2.83 -4.74
CA SER A 265 22.29 1.94 -4.86
C SER A 265 22.02 0.57 -4.24
N LEU A 266 20.98 0.47 -3.39
CA LEU A 266 20.55 -0.79 -2.78
C LEU A 266 19.51 -1.50 -3.66
N PHE A 267 18.56 -0.77 -4.23
CA PHE A 267 17.57 -1.33 -5.16
C PHE A 267 16.97 -0.26 -6.05
N ASN A 268 16.94 -0.48 -7.38
CA ASN A 268 16.10 0.30 -8.30
C ASN A 268 15.78 -0.46 -9.59
N ARG A 269 14.73 -0.02 -10.30
CA ARG A 269 14.38 -0.50 -11.65
C ARG A 269 14.44 0.63 -12.69
N GLY A 270 15.37 1.55 -12.50
CA GLY A 270 15.29 2.91 -13.04
C GLY A 270 14.30 3.76 -12.26
N TYR A 271 14.40 5.09 -12.45
CA TYR A 271 13.60 6.06 -11.72
C TYR A 271 12.73 6.94 -12.59
N SER A 272 11.61 7.35 -12.02
CA SER A 272 10.76 8.40 -12.52
C SER A 272 10.17 9.19 -11.36
N LYS A 273 9.67 10.39 -11.68
CA LYS A 273 8.84 11.18 -10.77
C LYS A 273 7.38 10.71 -10.74
N GLY A 274 7.05 9.54 -11.31
CA GLY A 274 5.68 9.09 -11.46
C GLY A 274 4.84 10.06 -12.31
N TYR A 275 3.60 10.31 -11.89
CA TYR A 275 2.62 11.11 -12.62
C TYR A 275 2.53 12.58 -12.15
N PHE A 276 3.40 13.00 -11.23
CA PHE A 276 3.29 14.28 -10.54
C PHE A 276 3.39 15.52 -11.44
N TYR A 277 4.21 15.45 -12.51
CA TYR A 277 4.44 16.57 -13.42
C TYR A 277 3.70 16.45 -14.75
N GLN A 278 3.64 15.24 -15.33
CA GLN A 278 2.99 15.02 -16.63
C GLN A 278 2.67 13.54 -16.84
N LYS A 279 1.60 13.26 -17.62
CA LYS A 279 1.26 11.92 -18.12
C LYS A 279 2.24 11.53 -19.22
N THR A 280 3.32 10.82 -18.90
CA THR A 280 4.35 10.42 -19.87
C THR A 280 4.67 8.93 -19.82
N THR A 281 4.90 8.32 -20.98
CA THR A 281 5.40 6.95 -21.10
C THR A 281 6.84 6.79 -20.65
N GLU A 282 7.56 7.87 -20.34
CA GLU A 282 8.92 7.81 -19.78
C GLU A 282 9.00 7.14 -18.41
N ILE A 283 7.86 7.00 -17.72
CA ILE A 283 7.76 6.20 -16.50
C ILE A 283 7.95 4.70 -16.79
N MET A 284 7.90 4.26 -18.05
CA MET A 284 8.04 2.86 -18.44
C MET A 284 9.49 2.45 -18.64
N ASN A 285 9.77 1.17 -18.42
CA ASN A 285 11.05 0.54 -18.66
C ASN A 285 10.87 -0.69 -19.56
N PRO A 286 11.05 -0.56 -20.89
CA PRO A 286 10.85 -1.66 -21.83
C PRO A 286 12.02 -2.66 -21.85
N HIS A 287 13.16 -2.35 -21.22
CA HIS A 287 14.38 -3.13 -21.32
C HIS A 287 14.53 -4.16 -20.20
N PHE A 288 14.05 -3.86 -19.00
CA PHE A 288 14.15 -4.76 -17.85
C PHE A 288 13.03 -4.49 -16.81
N SER A 289 12.74 -5.51 -15.99
CA SER A 289 11.70 -5.44 -14.95
C SER A 289 12.20 -5.77 -13.53
N SER A 290 13.49 -6.03 -13.37
CA SER A 290 14.11 -6.43 -12.10
C SER A 290 15.15 -5.41 -11.61
N ASN A 291 15.73 -5.63 -10.43
CA ASN A 291 16.79 -4.76 -9.89
C ASN A 291 18.00 -4.79 -10.82
N LEU A 292 18.26 -3.68 -11.51
CA LEU A 292 19.42 -3.56 -12.38
C LEU A 292 20.65 -3.14 -11.60
N GLY A 293 20.46 -2.28 -10.59
CA GLY A 293 21.54 -1.62 -9.89
C GLY A 293 22.21 -0.55 -10.75
N GLU A 294 23.49 -0.29 -10.49
CA GLU A 294 24.26 0.80 -11.08
C GLU A 294 25.31 0.28 -12.07
N ARG A 295 25.45 0.92 -13.24
CA ARG A 295 26.51 0.56 -14.18
C ARG A 295 27.89 0.90 -13.60
N VAL A 296 28.77 -0.09 -13.56
CA VAL A 296 30.13 0.06 -13.02
C VAL A 296 31.23 -0.20 -14.04
N GLY A 297 30.92 -0.75 -15.21
CA GLY A 297 31.93 -0.98 -16.24
C GLY A 297 31.44 -1.67 -17.50
N LEU A 298 32.33 -1.71 -18.49
CA LEU A 298 32.17 -2.37 -19.77
C LEU A 298 32.94 -3.69 -19.81
N ILE A 299 32.33 -4.73 -20.37
CA ILE A 299 32.94 -6.05 -20.53
C ILE A 299 33.41 -6.20 -21.98
N GLN A 300 34.69 -6.55 -22.15
CA GLN A 300 35.34 -6.82 -23.43
C GLN A 300 36.15 -8.11 -23.32
N GLY A 301 35.62 -9.22 -23.85
CA GLY A 301 36.22 -10.53 -23.67
C GLY A 301 36.23 -10.95 -22.20
N LYS A 302 37.43 -11.10 -21.61
CA LYS A 302 37.62 -11.41 -20.17
C LYS A 302 37.99 -10.17 -19.33
N GLU A 303 38.03 -9.00 -19.96
CA GLU A 303 38.43 -7.75 -19.36
C GLU A 303 37.21 -6.92 -19.00
N ILE A 304 37.23 -6.33 -17.81
CA ILE A 304 36.21 -5.39 -17.34
C ILE A 304 36.87 -4.04 -17.16
N HIS A 305 36.45 -3.08 -17.98
CA HIS A 305 36.89 -1.71 -17.91
C HIS A 305 36.00 -0.97 -16.91
N LEU A 306 36.56 -0.63 -15.75
CA LEU A 306 35.80 0.00 -14.67
C LEU A 306 35.52 1.46 -14.97
N GLU A 307 34.24 1.82 -14.91
CA GLU A 307 33.73 3.19 -14.95
C GLU A 307 33.56 3.78 -13.54
N LYS A 308 33.54 2.93 -12.50
CA LYS A 308 33.39 3.29 -11.08
C LYS A 308 34.30 2.47 -10.17
N GLU A 309 34.52 2.94 -8.94
CA GLU A 309 35.22 2.18 -7.90
C GLU A 309 34.42 0.93 -7.52
N VAL A 310 35.12 -0.17 -7.30
CA VAL A 310 34.56 -1.44 -6.80
C VAL A 310 35.39 -1.98 -5.64
N ILE A 311 34.73 -2.65 -4.69
CA ILE A 311 35.38 -3.21 -3.51
C ILE A 311 35.10 -4.71 -3.37
N LEU A 312 35.94 -5.42 -2.61
CA LEU A 312 35.66 -6.82 -2.26
C LEU A 312 34.32 -6.92 -1.52
N GLY A 313 33.50 -7.89 -1.92
CA GLY A 313 32.15 -8.11 -1.41
C GLY A 313 31.05 -7.39 -2.18
N ASP A 314 31.37 -6.52 -3.15
CA ASP A 314 30.35 -5.99 -4.07
C ASP A 314 29.71 -7.12 -4.88
N GLY A 315 28.38 -7.05 -5.05
CA GLY A 315 27.61 -7.95 -5.90
C GLY A 315 27.34 -7.33 -7.26
N PHE A 316 27.54 -8.12 -8.31
CA PHE A 316 27.38 -7.70 -9.70
C PHE A 316 26.45 -8.60 -10.49
N SER A 317 25.82 -8.02 -11.51
CA SER A 317 25.13 -8.71 -12.60
C SER A 317 25.82 -8.43 -13.93
N TYR A 318 25.92 -9.45 -14.77
CA TYR A 318 26.44 -9.36 -16.13
C TYR A 318 25.26 -9.29 -17.11
N LEU A 319 25.26 -8.29 -17.98
CA LEU A 319 24.17 -8.05 -18.93
C LEU A 319 24.65 -8.13 -20.37
N SER A 320 23.78 -8.59 -21.27
CA SER A 320 23.99 -8.52 -22.72
C SER A 320 23.89 -7.08 -23.25
N SER A 321 24.14 -6.87 -24.54
CA SER A 321 23.88 -5.58 -25.21
C SER A 321 22.41 -5.18 -25.20
N SER A 322 21.49 -6.15 -25.07
CA SER A 322 20.04 -5.94 -24.94
C SER A 322 19.55 -5.87 -23.49
N PHE A 323 20.46 -5.78 -22.51
CA PHE A 323 20.17 -5.74 -21.06
C PHE A 323 19.57 -7.04 -20.49
N GLU A 324 19.70 -8.15 -21.19
CA GLU A 324 19.33 -9.46 -20.65
C GLU A 324 20.36 -9.89 -19.61
N LYS A 325 19.88 -10.38 -18.45
CA LYS A 325 20.77 -10.86 -17.38
C LYS A 325 21.34 -12.22 -17.74
N LEU A 326 22.66 -12.27 -17.94
CA LEU A 326 23.41 -13.47 -18.32
C LEU A 326 24.08 -14.17 -17.14
N GLY A 327 24.20 -13.50 -16.00
CA GLY A 327 24.76 -14.06 -14.77
C GLY A 327 24.97 -13.00 -13.69
N GLY A 328 25.65 -13.39 -12.61
CA GLY A 328 26.05 -12.49 -11.55
C GLY A 328 26.97 -13.18 -10.54
N CYS A 329 27.66 -12.39 -9.72
CA CYS A 329 28.58 -12.90 -8.70
C CYS A 329 28.78 -11.89 -7.57
N TYR A 330 29.35 -12.35 -6.46
CA TYR A 330 29.99 -11.48 -5.48
C TYR A 330 31.49 -11.45 -5.72
N LEU A 331 32.08 -10.26 -5.64
CA LEU A 331 33.49 -10.04 -5.90
C LEU A 331 34.34 -10.52 -4.72
N ASN A 332 34.75 -11.78 -4.77
CA ASN A 332 35.56 -12.43 -3.74
C ASN A 332 37.07 -12.21 -3.95
N ARG A 333 37.48 -11.74 -5.13
CA ARG A 333 38.88 -11.43 -5.46
C ARG A 333 38.95 -10.34 -6.52
N ILE A 334 39.88 -9.41 -6.35
CA ILE A 334 40.21 -8.36 -7.32
C ILE A 334 41.56 -8.69 -7.94
N VAL A 335 41.60 -8.82 -9.28
CA VAL A 335 42.83 -8.97 -10.07
C VAL A 335 42.84 -7.87 -11.12
N VAL A 336 43.72 -6.88 -10.94
CA VAL A 336 43.87 -5.76 -11.87
C VAL A 336 44.93 -6.13 -12.91
N LYS A 337 44.64 -5.93 -14.20
CA LYS A 337 45.57 -6.20 -15.29
C LYS A 337 46.89 -5.44 -15.06
N GLY A 338 48.01 -6.15 -15.13
CA GLY A 338 49.35 -5.58 -14.90
C GLY A 338 49.77 -5.46 -13.43
N LYS A 339 48.94 -5.86 -12.46
CA LYS A 339 49.28 -5.85 -11.02
C LYS A 339 49.10 -7.25 -10.42
N GLN A 340 50.13 -7.78 -9.74
CA GLN A 340 50.10 -9.13 -9.15
C GLN A 340 49.52 -9.18 -7.72
N GLU A 341 49.22 -8.02 -7.11
CA GLU A 341 48.81 -7.94 -5.71
C GLU A 341 47.32 -8.22 -5.47
N LYS A 342 47.01 -8.88 -4.34
CA LYS A 342 45.64 -9.01 -3.84
C LYS A 342 45.20 -7.65 -3.29
N ARG A 343 44.22 -7.01 -3.93
CA ARG A 343 43.67 -5.72 -3.49
C ARG A 343 42.28 -5.87 -2.90
N LYS A 344 41.95 -4.98 -1.96
CA LYS A 344 40.60 -4.85 -1.40
C LYS A 344 39.68 -3.94 -2.23
N LYS A 345 40.26 -3.13 -3.13
CA LYS A 345 39.58 -2.15 -3.97
C LYS A 345 40.22 -2.04 -5.36
N ALA A 346 39.42 -1.70 -6.36
CA ALA A 346 39.87 -1.27 -7.68
C ALA A 346 39.19 0.03 -8.08
N PHE A 347 39.93 0.94 -8.70
CA PHE A 347 39.50 2.29 -8.99
C PHE A 347 38.94 2.42 -10.41
N LYS A 348 38.20 3.51 -10.64
CA LYS A 348 37.76 3.92 -11.97
C LYS A 348 38.95 3.99 -12.94
N GLY A 349 38.76 3.44 -14.13
CA GLY A 349 39.79 3.36 -15.18
C GLY A 349 40.68 2.12 -15.11
N GLU A 350 40.67 1.36 -14.01
CA GLU A 350 41.39 0.09 -13.93
C GLU A 350 40.67 -1.02 -14.69
N ILE A 351 41.44 -2.02 -15.14
CA ILE A 351 40.92 -3.19 -15.86
C ILE A 351 40.96 -4.40 -14.94
N LEU A 352 39.80 -5.01 -14.67
CA LEU A 352 39.70 -6.27 -13.94
C LEU A 352 39.72 -7.46 -14.89
N ILE A 353 40.34 -8.55 -14.44
CA ILE A 353 40.32 -9.84 -15.14
C ILE A 353 39.46 -10.81 -14.33
N LEU A 354 38.33 -11.24 -14.90
CA LEU A 354 37.51 -12.30 -14.32
C LEU A 354 37.74 -13.63 -15.05
N LYS A 355 37.84 -14.71 -14.28
CA LYS A 355 38.02 -16.06 -14.84
C LYS A 355 36.74 -16.61 -15.48
N GLU A 356 35.58 -16.23 -14.95
CA GLU A 356 34.27 -16.75 -15.36
C GLU A 356 33.32 -15.58 -15.69
N LEU A 357 33.08 -15.38 -16.99
CA LEU A 357 32.15 -14.40 -17.55
C LEU A 357 31.25 -15.12 -18.56
N ALA A 358 29.94 -14.91 -18.47
CA ALA A 358 28.99 -15.51 -19.39
C ALA A 358 29.22 -14.96 -20.82
N ARG A 359 29.16 -15.84 -21.83
CA ARG A 359 29.32 -15.44 -23.24
C ARG A 359 28.24 -14.42 -23.63
N GLY A 360 28.64 -13.35 -24.32
CA GLY A 360 27.73 -12.27 -24.72
C GLY A 360 27.57 -11.15 -23.69
N SER A 361 28.23 -11.23 -22.53
CA SER A 361 28.26 -10.15 -21.54
C SER A 361 28.92 -8.90 -22.09
N LYS A 362 28.23 -7.77 -21.96
CA LYS A 362 28.67 -6.45 -22.44
C LYS A 362 28.75 -5.40 -21.33
N TYR A 363 27.85 -5.45 -20.35
CA TYR A 363 27.81 -4.49 -19.26
C TYR A 363 27.94 -5.16 -17.90
N LEU A 364 28.67 -4.51 -16.99
CA LEU A 364 28.76 -4.87 -15.58
C LEU A 364 27.94 -3.88 -14.75
N TYR A 365 26.99 -4.40 -13.97
CA TYR A 365 26.15 -3.61 -13.07
C TYR A 365 26.31 -4.07 -11.63
N ARG A 366 26.48 -3.14 -10.69
CA ARG A 366 26.51 -3.40 -9.25
C ARG A 366 25.10 -3.36 -8.70
N ASN A 367 24.63 -4.49 -8.18
CA ASN A 367 23.32 -4.64 -7.56
C ASN A 367 23.39 -4.85 -6.04
N TYR A 368 24.60 -4.91 -5.48
CA TYR A 368 24.86 -4.89 -4.04
C TYR A 368 26.17 -4.14 -3.77
N SER A 369 26.11 -3.04 -3.02
CA SER A 369 27.30 -2.27 -2.61
C SER A 369 27.67 -2.61 -1.18
N LYS A 370 28.82 -3.26 -0.97
CA LYS A 370 29.27 -3.64 0.39
C LYS A 370 29.60 -2.41 1.25
N ALA A 371 30.13 -1.35 0.64
CA ALA A 371 30.51 -0.13 1.33
C ALA A 371 29.28 0.57 1.94
N ILE A 372 28.21 0.71 1.16
CA ILE A 372 26.96 1.35 1.61
C ILE A 372 26.29 0.50 2.69
N GLN A 373 26.32 -0.83 2.56
CA GLN A 373 25.76 -1.74 3.57
C GLN A 373 26.47 -1.61 4.92
N ASP A 374 27.81 -1.60 4.92
CA ASP A 374 28.60 -1.44 6.14
C ASP A 374 28.41 -0.08 6.81
N GLU A 375 28.30 0.97 6.00
CA GLU A 375 28.02 2.31 6.49
C GLU A 375 26.66 2.37 7.19
N ILE A 376 25.60 1.86 6.55
CA ILE A 376 24.25 1.81 7.15
C ILE A 376 24.22 0.94 8.40
N ASP A 377 24.92 -0.20 8.40
CA ASP A 377 25.01 -1.08 9.58
C ASP A 377 25.69 -0.39 10.76
N PHE A 378 26.69 0.45 10.50
CA PHE A 378 27.33 1.26 11.52
C PHE A 378 26.39 2.35 12.04
N GLU A 379 25.69 3.07 11.16
CA GLU A 379 24.73 4.12 11.54
C GLU A 379 23.56 3.57 12.36
N LYS A 380 22.98 2.42 11.96
CA LYS A 380 21.89 1.74 12.70
C LYS A 380 22.24 1.36 14.13
N LYS A 381 23.53 1.10 14.41
CA LYS A 381 24.00 0.75 15.76
C LYS A 381 24.11 1.98 16.66
N GLN A 382 24.33 3.16 16.07
CA GLN A 382 24.48 4.42 16.80
C GLN A 382 23.17 5.18 16.95
N LYS A 383 22.25 5.04 16.00
CA LYS A 383 20.94 5.70 16.04
C LYS A 383 19.92 4.89 16.82
N GLU A 384 19.17 5.61 17.65
CA GLU A 384 18.00 5.13 18.37
C GLU A 384 16.97 6.25 18.38
N LYS A 385 15.70 5.93 18.11
CA LYS A 385 14.60 6.89 18.29
C LYS A 385 14.16 6.82 19.75
N ARG A 386 14.10 7.97 20.41
CA ARG A 386 13.69 8.09 21.81
C ARG A 386 12.57 9.10 21.93
N LYS A 387 11.67 8.86 22.88
CA LYS A 387 10.54 9.74 23.17
C LYS A 387 10.97 10.84 24.15
N GLU A 388 10.55 12.06 23.89
CA GLU A 388 10.86 13.20 24.75
C GLU A 388 10.06 13.16 26.05
N ILE A 389 10.72 13.44 27.17
CA ILE A 389 10.09 13.58 28.48
C ILE A 389 10.49 14.90 29.16
N ILE A 390 9.61 15.40 30.01
CA ILE A 390 9.85 16.56 30.88
C ILE A 390 9.95 16.04 32.32
N ALA A 391 10.88 16.60 33.11
CA ALA A 391 11.03 16.25 34.52
C ALA A 391 10.77 17.45 35.46
N SER A 392 10.28 17.17 36.65
CA SER A 392 10.26 18.12 37.77
C SER A 392 10.78 17.45 39.03
N PHE A 393 11.75 18.07 39.70
CA PHE A 393 12.32 17.58 40.94
C PHE A 393 12.10 18.60 42.05
N ILE A 394 11.64 18.15 43.21
CA ILE A 394 11.44 18.98 44.40
C ILE A 394 12.18 18.36 45.58
N GLY A 395 13.09 19.12 46.19
CA GLY A 395 13.83 18.73 47.40
C GLY A 395 13.72 19.78 48.50
N LYS A 396 13.19 19.39 49.65
CA LYS A 396 13.05 20.25 50.85
C LYS A 396 13.57 19.54 52.10
N ILE A 397 14.12 20.30 53.05
CA ILE A 397 14.69 19.78 54.30
C ILE A 397 13.58 19.14 55.13
N GLY A 398 13.83 17.94 55.66
CA GLY A 398 12.86 17.20 56.48
C GLY A 398 11.63 16.74 55.71
N LYS A 399 11.72 16.69 54.37
CA LYS A 399 10.71 16.14 53.47
C LYS A 399 11.33 15.10 52.56
N LYS A 400 10.48 14.22 52.02
CA LYS A 400 10.86 13.30 50.96
C LYS A 400 11.09 14.08 49.66
N ALA A 401 12.14 13.71 48.93
CA ALA A 401 12.36 14.20 47.58
C ALA A 401 11.25 13.70 46.65
N ILE A 402 10.83 14.53 45.71
CA ILE A 402 9.79 14.17 44.73
C ILE A 402 10.35 14.33 43.33
N LEU A 403 10.20 13.31 42.50
CA LEU A 403 10.50 13.36 41.07
C LEU A 403 9.21 13.07 40.29
N SER A 404 8.84 14.01 39.43
CA SER A 404 7.77 13.83 38.45
C SER A 404 8.34 13.74 37.03
N LEU A 405 7.85 12.80 36.24
CA LEU A 405 8.13 12.67 34.81
C LEU A 405 6.84 12.78 34.01
N GLN A 406 6.92 13.45 32.88
CA GLN A 406 5.79 13.73 31.99
C GLN A 406 6.13 13.44 30.53
N THR A 407 5.18 12.88 29.80
CA THR A 407 5.19 12.76 28.34
C THR A 407 3.76 12.68 27.81
N ASP A 408 3.56 12.89 26.51
CA ASP A 408 2.25 12.71 25.85
C ASP A 408 2.26 11.44 25.01
N ASN A 409 1.15 10.72 24.94
CA ASN A 409 1.00 9.66 23.96
C ASN A 409 0.61 10.20 22.57
N GLU A 410 0.63 9.35 21.56
CA GLU A 410 0.43 9.76 20.16
C GLU A 410 -1.04 10.05 19.81
N ARG A 411 -1.93 9.91 20.81
CA ARG A 411 -3.36 10.28 20.76
C ARG A 411 -3.65 11.58 21.52
N GLY A 412 -2.61 12.29 21.98
CA GLY A 412 -2.74 13.56 22.70
C GLY A 412 -3.10 13.43 24.19
N LYS A 413 -2.95 12.24 24.79
CA LYS A 413 -3.17 12.04 26.23
C LYS A 413 -1.87 12.27 27.00
N GLU A 414 -1.92 13.20 27.94
CA GLU A 414 -0.83 13.50 28.87
C GLU A 414 -0.67 12.38 29.91
N ILE A 415 0.58 11.96 30.13
CA ILE A 415 0.98 10.91 31.07
C ILE A 415 1.94 11.51 32.09
N ILE A 416 1.53 11.51 33.37
CA ILE A 416 2.33 12.02 34.49
C ILE A 416 2.54 10.91 35.53
N VAL A 417 3.80 10.78 35.96
CA VAL A 417 4.21 9.90 37.05
C VAL A 417 4.93 10.73 38.09
N THR A 418 4.60 10.53 39.37
CA THR A 418 5.24 11.20 40.51
C THR A 418 5.67 10.15 41.53
N ILE A 419 6.96 10.12 41.86
CA ILE A 419 7.56 9.21 42.83
C ILE A 419 8.22 10.01 43.95
N SER A 420 8.01 9.59 45.20
CA SER A 420 8.67 10.15 46.38
C SER A 420 9.78 9.24 46.91
N SER A 421 10.82 9.81 47.52
CA SER A 421 11.89 9.02 48.14
C SER A 421 11.40 8.26 49.38
N GLU A 422 12.07 7.15 49.70
CA GLU A 422 11.78 6.40 50.94
C GLU A 422 12.22 7.16 52.19
N VAL A 423 13.35 7.87 52.08
CA VAL A 423 13.98 8.65 53.14
C VAL A 423 13.74 10.14 52.96
N GLU A 424 13.74 10.88 54.07
CA GLU A 424 13.70 12.34 54.08
C GLU A 424 15.09 12.92 53.78
N LEU A 425 15.10 14.13 53.21
CA LEU A 425 16.33 14.83 52.90
C LEU A 425 16.85 15.60 54.12
N GLU A 426 18.16 15.49 54.33
CA GLU A 426 18.86 16.15 55.44
C GLU A 426 19.60 17.41 54.98
N THR A 427 19.87 18.30 55.93
CA THR A 427 20.77 19.44 55.74
C THR A 427 22.18 18.96 55.42
N ALA A 428 22.85 19.67 54.51
CA ALA A 428 24.20 19.34 54.07
C ALA A 428 25.23 19.45 55.21
N LYS A 429 25.92 18.34 55.49
CA LYS A 429 26.99 18.28 56.52
C LYS A 429 28.37 18.76 56.01
N LYS A 430 28.58 18.80 54.68
CA LYS A 430 29.84 19.26 54.05
C LYS A 430 29.61 20.07 52.78
N LYS A 431 28.94 19.48 51.78
CA LYS A 431 28.65 20.09 50.47
C LYS A 431 27.15 19.98 50.20
N ALA A 432 26.51 21.09 49.86
CA ALA A 432 25.12 21.11 49.39
C ALA A 432 25.05 20.66 47.92
N SER A 433 23.95 20.00 47.55
CA SER A 433 23.69 19.64 46.16
C SER A 433 23.29 20.88 45.36
N THR A 434 23.74 20.98 44.10
CA THR A 434 23.30 22.05 43.19
C THR A 434 22.21 21.55 42.25
N GLU A 435 21.44 22.49 41.68
CA GLU A 435 20.43 22.16 40.66
C GLU A 435 21.06 21.48 39.44
N GLU A 436 22.25 21.91 39.00
CA GLU A 436 22.96 21.29 37.88
C GLU A 436 23.38 19.85 38.17
N GLU A 437 23.81 19.54 39.39
CA GLU A 437 24.18 18.18 39.78
C GLU A 437 22.98 17.24 39.71
N ILE A 438 21.80 17.70 40.16
CA ILE A 438 20.56 16.93 40.09
C ILE A 438 20.07 16.80 38.65
N PHE A 439 20.10 17.88 37.87
CA PHE A 439 19.77 17.88 36.46
C PHE A 439 20.58 16.83 35.69
N GLN A 440 21.91 16.84 35.84
CA GLN A 440 22.79 15.87 35.17
C GLN A 440 22.42 14.43 35.52
N LYS A 441 22.11 14.16 36.80
CA LYS A 441 21.72 12.81 37.26
C LYS A 441 20.37 12.37 36.72
N ILE A 442 19.42 13.28 36.53
CA ILE A 442 18.13 13.00 35.88
C ILE A 442 18.34 12.77 34.37
N ALA A 443 19.16 13.58 33.72
CA ALA A 443 19.43 13.52 32.27
C ALA A 443 20.17 12.23 31.84
N GLU A 444 20.87 11.55 32.76
CA GLU A 444 21.55 10.26 32.53
C GLU A 444 20.55 9.10 32.30
N LEU A 445 19.79 9.11 31.20
CA LEU A 445 18.74 8.13 30.89
C LEU A 445 19.24 6.85 30.21
N GLY A 446 20.53 6.72 29.91
CA GLY A 446 21.17 5.47 29.50
C GLY A 446 20.49 4.76 28.32
N ASN A 447 20.08 3.50 28.53
CA ASN A 447 19.45 2.62 27.54
C ASN A 447 17.91 2.67 27.53
N THR A 448 17.30 3.62 28.23
CA THR A 448 15.83 3.77 28.23
C THR A 448 15.34 4.28 26.87
N SER A 449 14.04 4.13 26.62
CA SER A 449 13.38 4.62 25.41
C SER A 449 13.17 6.14 25.39
N PHE A 450 13.69 6.86 26.40
CA PHE A 450 13.41 8.28 26.61
C PHE A 450 14.64 9.19 26.51
N VAL A 451 14.38 10.45 26.19
CA VAL A 451 15.35 11.55 26.25
C VAL A 451 14.75 12.72 27.01
N LEU A 452 15.53 13.35 27.88
CA LEU A 452 15.08 14.48 28.68
C LEU A 452 15.11 15.75 27.82
N LYS A 453 13.94 16.36 27.60
CA LYS A 453 13.80 17.62 26.87
C LYS A 453 14.05 18.82 27.76
N HIS A 454 13.44 18.81 28.94
CA HIS A 454 13.52 19.89 29.91
C HIS A 454 13.36 19.32 31.33
N ALA A 455 13.98 19.97 32.33
CA ALA A 455 13.74 19.66 33.72
C ALA A 455 13.68 20.93 34.57
N ASN A 456 12.69 20.99 35.45
CA ASN A 456 12.55 22.03 36.46
C ASN A 456 12.99 21.49 37.84
N ILE A 457 13.97 22.13 38.48
CA ILE A 457 14.55 21.67 39.73
C ILE A 457 14.30 22.72 40.82
N ASP A 458 13.50 22.37 41.83
CA ASP A 458 13.25 23.18 43.02
C ASP A 458 14.02 22.58 44.22
N LEU A 459 15.08 23.26 44.64
CA LEU A 459 16.00 22.82 45.69
C LEU A 459 16.08 23.86 46.81
N GLU A 460 15.75 23.45 48.03
CA GLU A 460 15.97 24.27 49.21
C GLU A 460 17.47 24.49 49.47
N LYS A 461 17.83 25.70 49.93
CA LYS A 461 19.23 26.05 50.22
C LYS A 461 19.83 25.13 51.29
N ASN A 462 21.12 24.79 51.14
CA ASN A 462 21.88 23.93 52.05
C ASN A 462 21.37 22.48 52.17
N LEU A 463 20.64 21.97 51.18
CA LEU A 463 20.18 20.58 51.13
C LEU A 463 21.26 19.63 50.60
N PHE A 464 21.36 18.42 51.14
CA PHE A 464 22.17 17.35 50.55
C PHE A 464 21.27 16.24 49.99
N VAL A 465 21.39 16.00 48.68
CA VAL A 465 20.67 14.94 47.98
C VAL A 465 21.67 13.87 47.51
N PRO A 466 21.62 12.65 48.07
CA PRO A 466 22.50 11.57 47.63
C PRO A 466 22.27 11.21 46.15
N ALA A 467 23.33 11.07 45.36
CA ALA A 467 23.22 10.66 43.96
C ALA A 467 22.54 9.28 43.79
N SER A 468 22.69 8.39 44.77
CA SER A 468 21.99 7.09 44.81
C SER A 468 20.47 7.25 44.94
N LEU A 469 20.01 8.26 45.70
CA LEU A 469 18.60 8.57 45.87
C LEU A 469 18.00 9.04 44.55
N VAL A 470 18.65 9.99 43.86
CA VAL A 470 18.20 10.47 42.53
C VAL A 470 18.15 9.33 41.52
N LYS A 471 19.15 8.44 41.52
CA LYS A 471 19.17 7.26 40.64
C LYS A 471 18.01 6.30 40.92
N SER A 472 17.69 6.07 42.21
CA SER A 472 16.57 5.21 42.62
C SER A 472 15.22 5.79 42.21
N LEU A 473 15.01 7.09 42.46
CA LEU A 473 13.81 7.81 42.04
C LEU A 473 13.63 7.77 40.52
N LYS A 474 14.69 8.09 39.77
CA LYS A 474 14.68 8.07 38.31
C LYS A 474 14.31 6.69 37.78
N ARG A 475 14.93 5.62 38.28
CA ARG A 475 14.62 4.25 37.84
C ARG A 475 13.15 3.92 38.06
N SER A 476 12.64 4.16 39.26
CA SER A 476 11.24 3.86 39.62
C SER A 476 10.25 4.70 38.82
N ALA A 477 10.56 5.99 38.60
CA ALA A 477 9.73 6.89 37.81
C ALA A 477 9.69 6.49 36.33
N ILE A 478 10.82 6.04 35.76
CA ILE A 478 10.86 5.56 34.37
C ILE A 478 10.08 4.26 34.22
N GLU A 479 10.27 3.27 35.10
CA GLU A 479 9.53 2.00 35.05
C GLU A 479 8.02 2.22 35.12
N GLU A 480 7.54 3.10 36.02
CA GLU A 480 6.13 3.44 36.12
C GLU A 480 5.65 4.28 34.92
N LEU A 481 6.51 5.14 34.35
CA LEU A 481 6.18 5.91 33.14
C LEU A 481 5.98 5.01 31.92
N GLU A 482 6.86 4.02 31.72
CA GLU A 482 6.70 3.03 30.64
C GLU A 482 5.37 2.29 30.76
N LYS A 483 5.06 1.81 31.97
CA LYS A 483 3.81 1.10 32.25
C LYS A 483 2.58 2.00 32.04
N LYS A 484 2.59 3.23 32.53
CA LYS A 484 1.47 4.17 32.34
C LYS A 484 1.31 4.61 30.89
N LEU A 485 2.42 4.79 30.17
CA LEU A 485 2.39 5.12 28.75
C LEU A 485 1.77 4.00 27.94
N LEU A 486 2.22 2.75 28.12
CA LEU A 486 1.65 1.60 27.40
C LEU A 486 0.18 1.37 27.76
N SER A 487 -0.16 1.39 29.06
CA SER A 487 -1.56 1.23 29.49
C SER A 487 -2.48 2.36 28.99
N SER A 488 -1.93 3.52 28.60
CA SER A 488 -2.70 4.62 28.02
C SER A 488 -3.29 4.30 26.64
N TYR A 489 -2.74 3.32 25.93
CA TYR A 489 -3.20 2.90 24.60
C TYR A 489 -4.28 1.82 24.64
N LEU A 490 -4.39 1.10 25.77
CA LEU A 490 -5.31 -0.02 25.93
C LEU A 490 -6.76 0.43 25.81
N ARG A 491 -7.58 -0.41 25.18
CA ARG A 491 -9.01 -0.18 24.96
C ARG A 491 -9.83 -1.36 25.46
N ILE A 492 -11.11 -1.13 25.67
CA ILE A 492 -12.09 -2.19 25.94
C ILE A 492 -12.94 -2.35 24.68
N SER A 493 -13.11 -3.59 24.22
CA SER A 493 -13.97 -3.89 23.09
C SER A 493 -15.36 -4.35 23.55
N GLY A 494 -16.37 -4.11 22.71
CA GLY A 494 -17.73 -4.61 22.92
C GLY A 494 -17.90 -6.07 22.44
N PRO A 495 -19.09 -6.65 22.62
CA PRO A 495 -19.42 -7.94 22.02
C PRO A 495 -19.35 -7.87 20.49
N GLU A 496 -19.04 -9.01 19.85
CA GLU A 496 -19.00 -9.10 18.39
C GLU A 496 -20.34 -8.73 17.77
N TRP A 497 -20.31 -7.78 16.84
CA TRP A 497 -21.41 -7.46 15.95
C TRP A 497 -21.17 -8.11 14.58
N LYS A 498 -22.17 -8.86 14.09
CA LYS A 498 -22.16 -9.47 12.76
C LYS A 498 -23.54 -9.48 12.13
N LEU A 499 -23.59 -9.47 10.80
CA LEU A 499 -24.85 -9.63 10.07
C LEU A 499 -25.25 -11.10 10.07
N GLN A 500 -26.52 -11.37 10.35
CA GLN A 500 -27.08 -12.71 10.17
C GLN A 500 -27.51 -12.90 8.72
N SER A 501 -27.06 -13.98 8.09
CA SER A 501 -27.52 -14.34 6.75
C SER A 501 -28.98 -14.80 6.83
N VAL A 502 -29.83 -14.13 6.07
CA VAL A 502 -31.25 -14.48 5.95
C VAL A 502 -31.43 -15.62 4.94
N LEU A 503 -32.53 -16.37 5.06
CA LEU A 503 -32.93 -17.43 4.13
C LEU A 503 -32.84 -16.99 2.66
N LYS A 504 -32.55 -17.96 1.78
CA LYS A 504 -32.36 -17.73 0.35
C LYS A 504 -33.57 -17.06 -0.29
N GLU A 505 -33.30 -16.04 -1.10
CA GLU A 505 -34.29 -15.49 -2.03
C GLU A 505 -34.62 -16.50 -3.13
N LYS A 506 -35.90 -16.76 -3.33
CA LYS A 506 -36.37 -17.53 -4.48
C LYS A 506 -36.50 -16.60 -5.68
N ILE A 507 -35.75 -16.89 -6.74
CA ILE A 507 -35.80 -16.14 -7.99
C ILE A 507 -36.48 -16.99 -9.05
N ASP A 508 -37.65 -16.53 -9.51
CA ASP A 508 -38.41 -17.23 -10.56
C ASP A 508 -38.05 -16.72 -11.98
N THR A 509 -37.72 -15.43 -12.11
CA THR A 509 -37.43 -14.79 -13.41
C THR A 509 -36.12 -13.99 -13.38
N LEU A 510 -35.37 -14.03 -14.49
CA LEU A 510 -34.14 -13.27 -14.66
C LEU A 510 -34.39 -12.00 -15.48
N GLU A 511 -33.79 -10.90 -15.05
CA GLU A 511 -33.71 -9.65 -15.80
C GLU A 511 -32.35 -9.55 -16.51
N TYR A 512 -32.35 -9.22 -17.81
CA TYR A 512 -31.12 -9.08 -18.58
C TYR A 512 -30.80 -7.61 -18.82
N TYR A 513 -29.55 -7.24 -18.53
CA TYR A 513 -28.99 -5.92 -18.83
C TYR A 513 -27.83 -6.09 -19.80
N PHE A 514 -27.81 -5.23 -20.81
CA PHE A 514 -26.75 -5.19 -21.80
C PHE A 514 -25.90 -3.94 -21.60
N ILE A 515 -24.59 -4.11 -21.47
CA ILE A 515 -23.64 -3.00 -21.45
C ILE A 515 -22.93 -2.98 -22.79
N VAL A 516 -22.91 -1.84 -23.46
CA VAL A 516 -22.28 -1.67 -24.78
C VAL A 516 -21.30 -0.51 -24.80
N ARG A 517 -20.32 -0.55 -25.70
CA ARG A 517 -19.35 0.53 -25.89
C ARG A 517 -19.73 1.45 -27.04
N THR A 518 -20.40 0.94 -28.07
CA THR A 518 -20.67 1.71 -29.31
C THR A 518 -22.16 1.89 -29.59
N LYS A 519 -22.48 2.97 -30.33
CA LYS A 519 -23.83 3.22 -30.83
C LYS A 519 -24.33 2.10 -31.76
N GLU A 520 -23.41 1.49 -32.50
CA GLU A 520 -23.70 0.37 -33.40
C GLU A 520 -24.17 -0.87 -32.61
N GLN A 521 -23.45 -1.24 -31.56
CA GLN A 521 -23.84 -2.33 -30.65
C GLN A 521 -25.20 -2.04 -30.01
N LYS A 522 -25.43 -0.80 -29.54
CA LYS A 522 -26.74 -0.40 -28.97
C LYS A 522 -27.87 -0.60 -29.98
N LYS A 523 -27.74 -0.01 -31.17
CA LYS A 523 -28.77 -0.06 -32.22
C LYS A 523 -29.10 -1.49 -32.61
N TYR A 524 -28.08 -2.34 -32.73
CA TYR A 524 -28.27 -3.74 -33.06
C TYR A 524 -29.06 -4.50 -31.98
N LEU A 525 -28.83 -4.22 -30.69
CA LEU A 525 -29.64 -4.81 -29.61
C LEU A 525 -31.08 -4.30 -29.59
N GLU A 526 -31.30 -3.01 -29.89
CA GLU A 526 -32.65 -2.43 -30.02
C GLU A 526 -33.43 -3.09 -31.16
N GLU A 527 -32.79 -3.31 -32.32
CA GLU A 527 -33.37 -4.04 -33.47
C GLU A 527 -33.74 -5.49 -33.14
N LYS A 528 -33.05 -6.10 -32.17
CA LYS A 528 -33.33 -7.45 -31.66
C LYS A 528 -34.36 -7.48 -30.53
N GLY A 529 -34.91 -6.32 -30.14
CA GLY A 529 -35.99 -6.20 -29.15
C GLY A 529 -35.53 -6.10 -27.69
N TYR A 530 -34.25 -5.84 -27.43
CA TYR A 530 -33.76 -5.60 -26.07
C TYR A 530 -33.90 -4.14 -25.67
N SER A 531 -34.35 -3.86 -24.44
CA SER A 531 -34.63 -2.50 -23.96
C SER A 531 -33.71 -2.01 -22.83
N LYS A 532 -33.15 -2.93 -22.03
CA LYS A 532 -32.25 -2.62 -20.91
C LYS A 532 -30.80 -2.52 -21.38
N ILE A 533 -30.50 -1.50 -22.17
CA ILE A 533 -29.19 -1.29 -22.78
C ILE A 533 -28.53 -0.04 -22.17
N LEU A 534 -27.36 -0.22 -21.57
CA LEU A 534 -26.56 0.80 -20.90
C LEU A 534 -25.24 1.00 -21.65
N TYR A 535 -24.70 2.22 -21.63
CA TYR A 535 -23.35 2.45 -22.13
C TYR A 535 -22.31 2.14 -21.04
N ARG A 536 -21.20 1.53 -21.43
CA ARG A 536 -20.04 1.35 -20.55
C ARG A 536 -19.54 2.73 -20.09
N SER A 537 -19.23 2.82 -18.80
CA SER A 537 -18.74 4.03 -18.16
C SER A 537 -17.27 3.90 -17.77
N TYR A 538 -16.65 4.99 -17.32
CA TYR A 538 -15.25 4.98 -16.86
C TYR A 538 -15.11 4.40 -15.46
N ASP A 539 -14.14 3.50 -15.30
CA ASP A 539 -13.96 2.76 -14.04
C ASP A 539 -13.41 3.63 -12.90
N ILE A 540 -12.78 4.77 -13.22
CA ILE A 540 -12.20 5.71 -12.25
C ILE A 540 -12.70 7.12 -12.54
N ALA A 541 -13.04 7.86 -11.47
CA ALA A 541 -13.29 9.30 -11.52
C ALA A 541 -12.09 10.05 -10.94
N ARG A 542 -11.31 10.69 -11.80
CA ARG A 542 -10.12 11.47 -11.43
C ARG A 542 -10.49 12.95 -11.24
N GLU A 543 -9.84 13.63 -10.30
CA GLU A 543 -10.07 15.05 -9.98
C GLU A 543 -10.12 15.96 -11.22
N GLY A 544 -9.14 15.86 -12.13
CA GLY A 544 -9.12 16.66 -13.36
C GLY A 544 -10.11 16.25 -14.45
N GLU A 545 -10.93 15.21 -14.23
CA GLU A 545 -11.79 14.59 -15.24
C GLU A 545 -13.24 14.41 -14.75
N LEU A 546 -13.61 15.02 -13.63
CA LEU A 546 -14.95 14.90 -13.04
C LEU A 546 -16.08 15.33 -13.99
N GLU A 547 -15.85 16.37 -14.79
CA GLU A 547 -16.83 16.86 -15.77
C GLU A 547 -17.09 15.89 -16.92
N LYS A 548 -16.18 14.95 -17.16
CA LYS A 548 -16.30 13.91 -18.21
C LYS A 548 -17.09 12.69 -17.72
N GLN A 549 -17.38 12.61 -16.43
CA GLN A 549 -18.15 11.52 -15.84
C GLN A 549 -19.64 11.75 -16.06
N SER A 550 -20.34 10.78 -16.67
CA SER A 550 -21.80 10.84 -16.79
C SER A 550 -22.45 10.74 -15.41
N THR A 551 -23.38 11.64 -15.14
CA THR A 551 -24.18 11.69 -13.89
C THR A 551 -25.66 11.35 -14.13
N ASP A 552 -26.06 11.16 -15.38
CA ASP A 552 -27.42 10.82 -15.82
C ASP A 552 -27.56 9.36 -16.26
N SER A 553 -26.46 8.60 -16.31
CA SER A 553 -26.47 7.18 -16.61
C SER A 553 -27.09 6.35 -15.47
N LEU A 554 -27.84 5.31 -15.85
CA LEU A 554 -28.31 4.24 -14.94
C LEU A 554 -27.23 3.20 -14.59
N LEU A 555 -26.02 3.35 -15.14
CA LEU A 555 -24.83 2.56 -14.76
C LEU A 555 -23.86 3.45 -13.99
N ALA A 556 -23.54 3.08 -12.75
CA ALA A 556 -22.45 3.67 -11.98
C ALA A 556 -21.28 2.69 -11.87
N ALA A 557 -20.13 3.05 -12.44
CA ALA A 557 -18.91 2.25 -12.42
C ALA A 557 -17.97 2.60 -11.26
N ASN A 558 -18.10 3.78 -10.68
CA ASN A 558 -17.30 4.28 -9.56
C ASN A 558 -18.18 5.02 -8.54
N LEU A 559 -17.60 5.38 -7.39
CA LEU A 559 -18.33 5.97 -6.29
C LEU A 559 -18.79 7.41 -6.61
N TYR A 560 -18.01 8.19 -7.36
CA TYR A 560 -18.41 9.52 -7.82
C TYR A 560 -19.73 9.47 -8.61
N GLN A 561 -19.88 8.50 -9.51
CA GLN A 561 -21.09 8.31 -10.31
C GLN A 561 -22.31 7.89 -9.49
N ILE A 562 -22.11 7.27 -8.31
CA ILE A 562 -23.19 7.00 -7.35
C ILE A 562 -23.56 8.30 -6.62
N LEU A 563 -22.55 9.01 -6.13
CA LEU A 563 -22.69 10.23 -5.31
C LEU A 563 -23.31 11.41 -6.06
N LYS A 564 -23.01 11.54 -7.35
CA LYS A 564 -23.46 12.65 -8.20
C LYS A 564 -24.57 12.25 -9.16
N ASN A 565 -25.11 11.02 -9.07
CA ASN A 565 -26.14 10.57 -9.98
C ASN A 565 -27.42 11.42 -9.86
N GLN A 566 -28.01 11.77 -11.00
CA GLN A 566 -29.26 12.54 -11.10
C GLN A 566 -30.49 11.65 -11.07
N ASN A 567 -30.34 10.35 -11.35
CA ASN A 567 -31.46 9.41 -11.29
C ASN A 567 -31.84 9.14 -9.83
N SER A 568 -33.13 9.25 -9.52
CA SER A 568 -33.68 8.99 -8.19
C SER A 568 -33.89 7.51 -7.89
N SER A 569 -33.83 6.63 -8.90
CA SER A 569 -34.16 5.20 -8.81
C SER A 569 -33.53 4.41 -9.96
N GLY A 570 -33.42 3.10 -9.79
CA GLY A 570 -33.01 2.14 -10.83
C GLY A 570 -31.52 2.12 -11.15
N LEU A 571 -30.66 2.72 -10.32
CA LEU A 571 -29.22 2.75 -10.55
C LEU A 571 -28.61 1.37 -10.37
N LEU A 572 -27.82 0.94 -11.36
CA LEU A 572 -27.05 -0.29 -11.36
C LEU A 572 -25.58 0.00 -11.04
N GLY A 573 -25.09 -0.55 -9.94
CA GLY A 573 -23.67 -0.55 -9.58
C GLY A 573 -22.91 -1.62 -10.36
N ASN A 574 -21.92 -1.20 -11.14
CA ASN A 574 -21.09 -2.07 -11.97
C ASN A 574 -20.22 -3.01 -11.11
N TRP A 575 -19.74 -4.10 -11.73
CA TRP A 575 -18.83 -5.06 -11.10
C TRP A 575 -17.49 -4.42 -10.65
N ASN A 576 -17.10 -3.28 -11.23
CA ASN A 576 -15.94 -2.50 -10.83
C ASN A 576 -15.98 -2.01 -9.37
N LEU A 577 -17.17 -1.92 -8.76
CA LEU A 577 -17.34 -1.62 -7.34
C LEU A 577 -16.86 -2.76 -6.41
N ASN A 578 -16.51 -3.93 -6.97
CA ASN A 578 -15.89 -5.05 -6.27
C ASN A 578 -16.68 -5.60 -5.08
N ILE A 579 -18.01 -5.67 -5.20
CA ILE A 579 -18.88 -6.17 -4.13
C ILE A 579 -18.63 -7.66 -3.91
N SER A 580 -18.13 -8.04 -2.73
CA SER A 580 -17.68 -9.42 -2.45
C SER A 580 -18.18 -10.01 -1.12
N ASN A 581 -18.93 -9.25 -0.33
CA ASN A 581 -19.45 -9.65 0.98
C ASN A 581 -20.75 -8.90 1.30
N LEU A 582 -21.51 -9.39 2.30
CA LEU A 582 -22.80 -8.81 2.70
C LEU A 582 -22.63 -7.44 3.38
N TYR A 583 -21.52 -7.22 4.09
CA TYR A 583 -21.22 -5.93 4.72
C TYR A 583 -21.10 -4.80 3.70
N SER A 584 -20.61 -5.08 2.49
CA SER A 584 -20.52 -4.12 1.39
C SER A 584 -21.89 -3.69 0.90
N PHE A 585 -22.84 -4.63 0.76
CA PHE A 585 -24.25 -4.30 0.49
C PHE A 585 -24.80 -3.37 1.57
N LYS A 586 -24.56 -3.72 2.85
CA LYS A 586 -25.07 -2.94 3.99
C LYS A 586 -24.50 -1.51 4.01
N CYS A 587 -23.21 -1.35 3.74
CA CYS A 587 -22.54 -0.06 3.64
C CYS A 587 -23.18 0.83 2.55
N LEU A 588 -23.52 0.23 1.40
CA LEU A 588 -24.10 0.95 0.26
C LEU A 588 -25.62 1.16 0.33
N GLU A 589 -26.31 0.67 1.38
CA GLU A 589 -27.74 0.96 1.60
C GLU A 589 -28.03 2.44 1.88
N CYS A 590 -27.02 3.24 2.20
CA CYS A 590 -27.12 4.69 2.33
C CYS A 590 -27.48 5.40 1.01
N PHE A 591 -27.36 4.71 -0.14
CA PHE A 591 -27.75 5.20 -1.45
C PHE A 591 -29.09 4.59 -1.88
N PRO A 592 -30.23 5.23 -1.61
CA PRO A 592 -31.55 4.67 -1.93
C PRO A 592 -31.78 4.45 -3.42
N GLN A 593 -31.13 5.23 -4.29
CA GLN A 593 -31.21 5.11 -5.75
C GLN A 593 -30.49 3.86 -6.28
N LEU A 594 -29.54 3.31 -5.53
CA LEU A 594 -28.73 2.14 -5.90
C LEU A 594 -29.50 0.85 -5.63
N GLU A 595 -30.28 0.42 -6.63
CA GLU A 595 -31.20 -0.71 -6.51
C GLU A 595 -30.58 -2.06 -6.89
N ILE A 596 -29.53 -2.03 -7.72
CA ILE A 596 -28.89 -3.23 -8.26
C ILE A 596 -27.38 -3.15 -8.03
N LEU A 597 -26.79 -4.22 -7.49
CA LEU A 597 -25.34 -4.32 -7.28
C LEU A 597 -24.78 -5.57 -7.96
N THR A 598 -23.76 -5.37 -8.79
CA THR A 598 -23.07 -6.47 -9.45
C THR A 598 -22.01 -7.06 -8.54
N LEU A 599 -22.09 -8.37 -8.33
CA LEU A 599 -21.09 -9.13 -7.58
C LEU A 599 -19.76 -9.17 -8.33
N SER A 600 -18.67 -9.18 -7.57
CA SER A 600 -17.32 -9.23 -8.12
C SER A 600 -17.11 -10.49 -8.98
N PRO A 601 -16.47 -10.36 -10.17
CA PRO A 601 -16.15 -11.49 -11.05
C PRO A 601 -15.05 -12.40 -10.47
N GLU A 602 -14.52 -12.08 -9.28
CA GLU A 602 -13.55 -12.89 -8.55
C GLU A 602 -14.19 -13.83 -7.51
N MET A 603 -15.49 -13.72 -7.27
CA MET A 603 -16.22 -14.62 -6.37
C MET A 603 -16.42 -16.01 -7.01
N SER A 604 -16.57 -17.05 -6.18
CA SER A 604 -17.10 -18.34 -6.65
C SER A 604 -18.60 -18.43 -6.41
N PHE A 605 -19.30 -19.31 -7.14
CA PHE A 605 -20.72 -19.59 -6.90
C PHE A 605 -21.00 -19.99 -5.44
N GLU A 606 -20.13 -20.81 -4.84
CA GLU A 606 -20.21 -21.16 -3.42
C GLU A 606 -20.15 -19.94 -2.49
N LYS A 607 -19.33 -18.94 -2.80
CA LYS A 607 -19.24 -17.71 -2.02
C LYS A 607 -20.44 -16.79 -2.26
N MET A 608 -20.91 -16.68 -3.50
CA MET A 608 -22.11 -15.89 -3.85
C MET A 608 -23.33 -16.40 -3.09
N LYS A 609 -23.50 -17.72 -3.01
CA LYS A 609 -24.60 -18.39 -2.28
C LYS A 609 -24.70 -17.98 -0.82
N LYS A 610 -23.58 -17.57 -0.21
CA LYS A 610 -23.49 -17.23 1.22
C LYS A 610 -23.82 -15.77 1.55
N ILE A 611 -23.91 -14.89 0.55
CA ILE A 611 -24.34 -13.50 0.77
C ILE A 611 -25.78 -13.46 1.33
N GLY A 612 -26.63 -14.40 0.93
CA GLY A 612 -28.02 -14.48 1.38
C GLY A 612 -28.91 -13.42 0.72
N ALA A 613 -30.02 -13.07 1.38
CA ALA A 613 -30.94 -12.03 0.92
C ALA A 613 -30.37 -10.62 1.15
N THR A 614 -30.68 -9.69 0.26
CA THR A 614 -30.15 -8.31 0.30
C THR A 614 -31.24 -7.30 -0.06
N LYS A 615 -31.12 -6.06 0.44
CA LYS A 615 -32.07 -4.99 0.09
C LYS A 615 -32.00 -4.64 -1.40
N GLN A 616 -30.78 -4.53 -1.94
CA GLN A 616 -30.54 -4.36 -3.37
C GLN A 616 -30.63 -5.70 -4.09
N LYS A 617 -31.07 -5.69 -5.36
CA LYS A 617 -30.99 -6.87 -6.23
C LYS A 617 -29.53 -7.22 -6.51
N LYS A 618 -29.22 -8.51 -6.47
CA LYS A 618 -27.92 -9.03 -6.90
C LYS A 618 -27.87 -9.18 -8.42
N ALA A 619 -26.81 -8.67 -9.02
CA ALA A 619 -26.46 -8.91 -10.42
C ALA A 619 -25.19 -9.73 -10.56
N ILE A 620 -25.08 -10.48 -11.66
CA ILE A 620 -23.87 -11.22 -12.05
C ILE A 620 -23.47 -10.87 -13.47
N LEU A 621 -22.16 -10.68 -13.69
CA LEU A 621 -21.60 -10.58 -15.03
C LEU A 621 -21.53 -11.98 -15.64
N ALA A 622 -22.38 -12.24 -16.64
CA ALA A 622 -22.50 -13.56 -17.26
C ALA A 622 -21.73 -13.68 -18.58
N TYR A 623 -21.54 -12.56 -19.28
CA TYR A 623 -20.72 -12.48 -20.48
C TYR A 623 -19.89 -11.20 -20.51
N SER A 624 -18.59 -11.30 -20.84
CA SER A 624 -17.70 -10.18 -21.17
C SER A 624 -16.35 -10.68 -21.66
N LYS A 625 -15.78 -10.08 -22.72
CA LYS A 625 -14.32 -10.07 -22.90
C LYS A 625 -13.73 -9.15 -21.83
N LEU A 626 -13.40 -9.72 -20.66
CA LEU A 626 -13.12 -8.98 -19.43
C LEU A 626 -11.96 -7.99 -19.55
N ARG A 627 -12.10 -6.82 -18.90
CA ARG A 627 -11.02 -5.86 -18.70
C ARG A 627 -10.07 -6.33 -17.60
N GLY A 628 -8.84 -6.64 -17.97
CA GLY A 628 -7.79 -7.12 -17.06
C GLY A 628 -6.97 -6.00 -16.39
N MET A 629 -6.78 -4.85 -17.06
CA MET A 629 -6.06 -3.69 -16.51
C MET A 629 -6.69 -2.38 -16.97
N TYR A 630 -6.66 -1.37 -16.09
CA TYR A 630 -6.99 0.03 -16.39
C TYR A 630 -5.79 0.91 -16.07
N ILE A 631 -5.22 1.54 -17.10
CA ILE A 631 -3.93 2.22 -17.07
C ILE A 631 -4.12 3.67 -17.52
N GLU A 632 -3.59 4.60 -16.73
CA GLU A 632 -3.74 6.04 -16.98
C GLU A 632 -3.11 6.51 -18.31
N LEU A 633 -2.02 5.87 -18.73
CA LEU A 633 -1.30 6.27 -19.93
C LEU A 633 -1.93 5.70 -21.20
N ASP A 634 -1.85 6.46 -22.29
CA ASP A 634 -2.04 5.92 -23.64
C ASP A 634 -0.79 5.16 -24.09
N LEU A 635 -0.81 3.84 -23.93
CA LEU A 635 0.29 2.96 -24.33
C LEU A 635 0.26 2.63 -25.83
N THR A 636 -0.83 2.98 -26.52
CA THR A 636 -1.05 2.58 -27.91
C THR A 636 -1.00 3.73 -28.90
N GLN A 637 -0.97 4.98 -28.43
CA GLN A 637 -1.07 6.18 -29.25
C GLN A 637 -2.36 6.15 -30.10
N GLY A 638 -3.46 5.72 -29.46
CA GLY A 638 -4.78 5.55 -30.06
C GLY A 638 -4.91 4.39 -31.06
N LYS A 639 -3.95 3.46 -31.14
CA LYS A 639 -3.98 2.34 -32.09
C LYS A 639 -4.36 1.03 -31.44
N ASN A 640 -5.41 0.37 -31.95
CA ASN A 640 -5.74 -0.99 -31.54
C ASN A 640 -4.53 -1.92 -31.70
N THR A 641 -4.15 -2.54 -30.59
CA THR A 641 -2.90 -3.30 -30.48
C THR A 641 -3.15 -4.62 -29.79
N VAL A 642 -2.49 -5.69 -30.26
CA VAL A 642 -2.54 -6.99 -29.60
C VAL A 642 -1.22 -7.24 -28.87
N LEU A 643 -1.32 -7.55 -27.58
CA LEU A 643 -0.21 -8.06 -26.78
C LEU A 643 -0.35 -9.56 -26.60
N GLU A 644 0.76 -10.28 -26.71
CA GLU A 644 0.85 -11.70 -26.40
C GLU A 644 1.87 -11.91 -25.27
N ASN A 645 1.51 -12.65 -24.23
CA ASN A 645 2.44 -13.01 -23.15
C ASN A 645 3.32 -14.23 -23.54
N GLN A 646 4.17 -14.68 -22.62
CA GLN A 646 5.05 -15.84 -22.85
C GLN A 646 4.28 -17.16 -22.92
N GLU A 647 3.12 -17.22 -22.25
CA GLU A 647 2.20 -18.35 -22.19
C GLU A 647 1.26 -18.44 -23.41
N LYS A 648 1.39 -17.51 -24.37
CA LYS A 648 0.56 -17.37 -25.58
C LYS A 648 -0.89 -16.93 -25.33
N ASP A 649 -1.17 -16.35 -24.18
CA ASP A 649 -2.41 -15.59 -23.99
C ASP A 649 -2.30 -14.23 -24.70
N THR A 650 -3.39 -13.88 -25.35
CA THR A 650 -3.57 -12.69 -26.17
C THR A 650 -4.46 -11.68 -25.46
N PHE A 651 -4.11 -10.41 -25.61
CA PHE A 651 -4.81 -9.29 -24.99
C PHE A 651 -5.06 -8.19 -26.00
N GLN A 652 -6.30 -7.75 -26.08
CA GLN A 652 -6.69 -6.59 -26.88
C GLN A 652 -6.42 -5.33 -26.05
N VAL A 653 -5.56 -4.44 -26.56
CA VAL A 653 -5.23 -3.17 -25.91
C VAL A 653 -5.91 -2.05 -26.67
N MET A 654 -6.71 -1.27 -25.94
CA MET A 654 -7.50 -0.17 -26.48
C MET A 654 -7.33 1.07 -25.61
N THR A 655 -7.47 2.23 -26.23
CA THR A 655 -7.51 3.52 -25.52
C THR A 655 -8.96 4.00 -25.47
N ASN A 656 -9.45 4.41 -24.30
CA ASN A 656 -10.78 5.00 -24.17
C ASN A 656 -10.77 6.51 -24.46
N ASP A 657 -11.93 7.16 -24.44
CA ASP A 657 -12.04 8.57 -24.84
C ASP A 657 -11.37 9.55 -23.85
N LEU A 658 -10.97 9.08 -22.66
CA LEU A 658 -10.14 9.86 -21.73
C LEU A 658 -8.64 9.79 -22.06
N GLY A 659 -8.24 8.93 -23.01
CA GLY A 659 -6.84 8.64 -23.29
C GLY A 659 -6.24 7.55 -22.41
N HIS A 660 -7.07 6.80 -21.66
CA HIS A 660 -6.60 5.74 -20.77
C HIS A 660 -6.54 4.40 -21.49
N THR A 661 -5.51 3.61 -21.23
CA THR A 661 -5.35 2.27 -21.79
C THR A 661 -6.13 1.25 -20.98
N GLU A 662 -6.90 0.42 -21.69
CA GLU A 662 -7.60 -0.74 -21.16
C GLU A 662 -7.06 -1.99 -21.84
N VAL A 663 -6.66 -2.98 -21.03
CA VAL A 663 -6.14 -4.28 -21.52
C VAL A 663 -7.22 -5.33 -21.28
N TYR A 664 -7.79 -5.86 -22.36
CA TYR A 664 -8.86 -6.84 -22.35
C TYR A 664 -8.35 -8.25 -22.65
N LEU A 665 -8.94 -9.25 -22.02
CA LEU A 665 -8.69 -10.66 -22.36
C LEU A 665 -9.39 -11.01 -23.68
N GLU A 666 -8.71 -11.74 -24.56
CA GLU A 666 -9.30 -12.21 -25.82
C GLU A 666 -10.41 -13.25 -25.60
N LYS A 667 -10.17 -14.17 -24.66
CA LYS A 667 -11.16 -15.16 -24.23
C LYS A 667 -12.23 -14.47 -23.39
N ALA A 668 -13.49 -14.76 -23.70
CA ALA A 668 -14.64 -14.20 -23.00
C ALA A 668 -15.06 -15.05 -21.81
N LEU A 669 -15.39 -14.39 -20.70
CA LEU A 669 -16.23 -14.98 -19.66
C LEU A 669 -17.58 -15.32 -20.29
N ASN A 670 -18.05 -16.55 -20.10
CA ASN A 670 -19.37 -16.97 -20.61
C ASN A 670 -19.98 -18.06 -19.71
N ILE A 671 -21.02 -17.67 -18.98
CA ILE A 671 -21.84 -18.56 -18.13
C ILE A 671 -23.33 -18.50 -18.51
N LEU A 672 -23.65 -18.13 -19.75
CA LEU A 672 -25.04 -17.99 -20.22
C LEU A 672 -25.83 -19.31 -20.20
N SER A 673 -25.15 -20.46 -20.18
CA SER A 673 -25.74 -21.79 -20.01
C SER A 673 -26.08 -22.17 -18.56
N LYS A 674 -25.80 -21.31 -17.58
CA LYS A 674 -25.98 -21.58 -16.13
C LYS A 674 -27.14 -20.79 -15.50
N GLN A 675 -28.18 -20.48 -16.27
CA GLN A 675 -29.26 -19.61 -15.80
C GLN A 675 -30.01 -20.16 -14.57
N ASP A 676 -30.23 -21.46 -14.50
CA ASP A 676 -30.89 -22.08 -13.33
C ASP A 676 -30.02 -21.99 -12.07
N LEU A 677 -28.71 -22.22 -12.21
CA LEU A 677 -27.76 -22.01 -11.12
C LEU A 677 -27.75 -20.54 -10.65
N ILE A 678 -27.81 -19.57 -11.57
CA ILE A 678 -27.88 -18.14 -11.21
C ILE A 678 -29.11 -17.85 -10.34
N LYS A 679 -30.28 -18.43 -10.67
CA LYS A 679 -31.51 -18.30 -9.85
C LYS A 679 -31.33 -18.95 -8.47
N GLU A 680 -30.72 -20.14 -8.40
CA GLU A 680 -30.46 -20.87 -7.14
C GLU A 680 -29.52 -20.12 -6.19
N LEU A 681 -28.65 -19.25 -6.73
CA LEU A 681 -27.79 -18.36 -5.97
C LEU A 681 -28.52 -17.12 -5.42
N GLY A 682 -29.80 -16.96 -5.74
CA GLY A 682 -30.58 -15.79 -5.36
C GLY A 682 -30.19 -14.54 -6.17
N ILE A 683 -29.74 -14.70 -7.41
CA ILE A 683 -29.33 -13.59 -8.29
C ILE A 683 -30.44 -13.39 -9.33
N SER A 684 -31.00 -12.18 -9.39
CA SER A 684 -32.13 -11.86 -10.27
C SER A 684 -31.74 -11.11 -11.54
N VAL A 685 -30.51 -10.58 -11.61
CA VAL A 685 -30.05 -9.76 -12.73
C VAL A 685 -28.82 -10.39 -13.40
N VAL A 686 -28.88 -10.52 -14.72
CA VAL A 686 -27.82 -11.05 -15.57
C VAL A 686 -27.28 -9.92 -16.45
N ILE A 687 -25.98 -9.68 -16.38
CA ILE A 687 -25.29 -8.66 -17.17
C ILE A 687 -24.53 -9.31 -18.32
N ILE A 688 -24.75 -8.78 -19.52
CA ILE A 688 -24.05 -9.14 -20.76
C ILE A 688 -23.33 -7.88 -21.22
N GLU A 689 -22.00 -7.89 -21.13
CA GLU A 689 -21.18 -6.74 -21.51
C GLU A 689 -20.48 -7.01 -22.83
N PHE A 690 -20.82 -6.21 -23.83
CA PHE A 690 -20.11 -6.12 -25.10
C PHE A 690 -19.10 -4.98 -25.03
N THR A 691 -17.85 -5.34 -25.28
CA THR A 691 -16.67 -4.48 -25.27
C THR A 691 -16.28 -4.13 -26.72
N TYR A 692 -15.50 -4.98 -27.37
CA TYR A 692 -15.01 -4.82 -28.74
C TYR A 692 -15.54 -5.87 -29.71
N GLU A 693 -16.55 -6.63 -29.29
CA GLU A 693 -17.24 -7.60 -30.13
C GLU A 693 -17.88 -6.93 -31.34
N ASP A 694 -17.72 -7.54 -32.51
CA ASP A 694 -18.42 -7.15 -33.72
C ASP A 694 -19.88 -7.68 -33.73
N LEU A 695 -20.70 -7.23 -34.68
CA LEU A 695 -22.12 -7.61 -34.75
C LEU A 695 -22.35 -9.11 -34.96
N LYS A 696 -21.40 -9.83 -35.58
CA LYS A 696 -21.50 -11.28 -35.77
C LYS A 696 -21.21 -12.01 -34.47
N GLU A 697 -20.16 -11.59 -33.76
CA GLU A 697 -19.86 -12.08 -32.41
C GLU A 697 -21.03 -11.81 -31.47
N MET A 698 -21.67 -10.64 -31.54
CA MET A 698 -22.86 -10.33 -30.77
C MET A 698 -24.02 -11.28 -31.08
N GLU A 699 -24.33 -11.56 -32.35
CA GLU A 699 -25.42 -12.51 -32.70
C GLU A 699 -25.17 -13.88 -32.08
N LEU A 700 -23.92 -14.37 -32.11
CA LEU A 700 -23.56 -15.66 -31.51
C LEU A 700 -23.85 -15.67 -30.01
N VAL A 701 -23.48 -14.61 -29.29
CA VAL A 701 -23.74 -14.49 -27.84
C VAL A 701 -25.24 -14.42 -27.55
N LEU A 702 -26.01 -13.70 -28.37
CA LEU A 702 -27.46 -13.62 -28.23
C LEU A 702 -28.14 -14.96 -28.55
N GLN A 703 -27.60 -15.73 -29.49
CA GLN A 703 -28.05 -17.09 -29.77
C GLN A 703 -27.78 -18.00 -28.57
N GLU A 704 -26.57 -17.99 -28.02
CA GLU A 704 -26.20 -18.75 -26.80
C GLU A 704 -27.11 -18.40 -25.62
N LEU A 705 -27.43 -17.11 -25.44
CA LEU A 705 -28.37 -16.64 -24.42
C LEU A 705 -29.77 -17.27 -24.60
N ARG A 706 -30.31 -17.27 -25.82
CA ARG A 706 -31.66 -17.79 -26.13
C ARG A 706 -31.74 -19.30 -25.98
N GLU A 707 -30.73 -20.00 -26.46
CA GLU A 707 -30.67 -21.45 -26.45
C GLU A 707 -30.22 -22.02 -25.10
N GLN A 708 -29.73 -21.15 -24.20
CA GLN A 708 -29.01 -21.54 -22.98
C GLN A 708 -27.82 -22.46 -23.28
N THR A 709 -27.23 -22.25 -24.45
CA THR A 709 -26.03 -22.95 -24.95
C THR A 709 -24.81 -22.06 -24.72
N GLY A 710 -23.63 -22.54 -25.12
CA GLY A 710 -22.37 -21.80 -25.02
C GLY A 710 -21.28 -22.60 -24.33
N ARG A 711 -20.05 -22.45 -24.83
CA ARG A 711 -18.89 -23.12 -24.24
C ARG A 711 -18.61 -22.49 -22.89
N TYR A 712 -19.06 -23.18 -21.85
CA TYR A 712 -18.83 -22.79 -20.48
C TYR A 712 -17.33 -22.56 -20.22
N GLN A 713 -16.98 -21.30 -20.02
CA GLN A 713 -15.68 -20.85 -19.59
C GLN A 713 -15.89 -20.12 -18.28
N ALA A 714 -16.14 -20.89 -17.22
CA ALA A 714 -16.02 -20.33 -15.89
C ALA A 714 -14.57 -19.96 -15.68
N TYR A 715 -14.32 -18.66 -15.64
CA TYR A 715 -13.16 -18.12 -14.95
C TYR A 715 -13.32 -18.45 -13.45
N ASN A 716 -13.14 -17.45 -12.59
CA ASN A 716 -13.11 -17.64 -11.16
C ASN A 716 -14.44 -18.10 -10.54
N TYR A 717 -15.56 -18.16 -11.27
CA TYR A 717 -16.86 -18.54 -10.68
C TYR A 717 -16.93 -19.98 -10.15
N GLU A 718 -16.14 -20.93 -10.66
CA GLU A 718 -16.10 -22.29 -10.08
C GLU A 718 -15.20 -22.38 -8.85
N ARG A 719 -13.91 -22.09 -9.05
CA ARG A 719 -12.89 -22.32 -8.03
C ARG A 719 -12.73 -21.14 -7.07
N GLY A 720 -13.20 -19.96 -7.46
CA GLY A 720 -12.84 -18.70 -6.83
C GLY A 720 -11.39 -18.32 -7.12
N VAL A 721 -10.97 -17.20 -6.53
CA VAL A 721 -9.58 -16.76 -6.50
C VAL A 721 -8.95 -17.04 -5.14
N TYR A 722 -7.63 -17.19 -5.14
CA TYR A 722 -6.79 -17.38 -3.95
C TYR A 722 -6.48 -16.09 -3.20
#